data_AF-A0A968WBP1-F1
#
_entry.id   AF-A0A968WBP1-F1
#
_cell.length_a   1.000
_cell.length_b   1.000
_cell.length_c   1.000
_cell.angle_alpha   90.00
_cell.angle_beta   90.00
_cell.angle_gamma   90.00
#
_symmetry.space_group_name_H-M   'P 1'
#
loop_
_entity.id
_entity.type
_entity.pdbx_description
1 polymer ?
#
loop_
_entity_poly.entity_id
_entity_poly.type
_entity_poly.pdbx_seq_one_letter_code
_entity_poly.pdbx_strand_id
1 'polypeptide(L)'
;MENKIGIIANEIQKNIALQCENCEISKAEKLNYMMRISAHFNYVLKRHEQGKLQIPSEIIQQLYPIASLLNRNLEYSQIESNLYSVKKLLKDCVAELGNELQIATDGCKSALRPNDSVIRYCQAITSYKEVEWLADKKNTDAFINRGMKTNGHSPIDLMIQQTNQIFEQNQLIPRPIEQFRNLYPQIEFDSFTEQAQQIKNDYNSNVKNRIELEERQKNDEGPYLRITSPNSGKQLEISNLIKFNAATNPNFWKASELSIKLFSREPNSKMPHPLFAQARFKTSSGKEVDIPIGTISMKSMREHNLKPGITLERGKIEFFCGISNSVIDVLKQQTLEYVESVRDSTPEKEKLQLAAAIHDISHTEENKNYSGLKKAGVAFAIFPLVVIGQLDQLQFTQMRVLGTQFNQFADTYFAGEKIPIKFENGINPRDPTKTARWVMVDGKKLGTIDATSPHLLAGYEAVATITSPITTSVIVSSLKNPDNKLQIDNVDKYAFESRQWQGEQANITLVVGQINPRKTPTVFAKIDNQVLGVVNKKSVDFLQEKLTDVGKSIQGFTFYGTLKNARASYADIVIDPNSVKFAKSNKNVCTVLFFETPVDSALQQKTEQVMSNMLKRAVERAVELGYETVQFVDISTNPDNSLVSLGTIETLAAEHKNINVDFIGSASVEDAIGLMKQPSDIVIGIKSAQTIEMIDFLASQGIAIAAYIPQSEGFDRRNLSMPKKTVEVAKSNAREER
;
A
#
# COMPACT_ATOMS: atom_id res chain seq x y z
N MET A 1 -14.55 -32.79 6.12
CA MET A 1 -13.84 -32.73 7.42
C MET A 1 -13.61 -31.28 7.77
N GLU A 2 -14.12 -30.79 8.90
CA GLU A 2 -13.78 -29.45 9.39
C GLU A 2 -12.27 -29.35 9.61
N ASN A 3 -11.65 -28.24 9.20
CA ASN A 3 -10.22 -28.00 9.41
C ASN A 3 -9.95 -27.68 10.89
N LYS A 4 -10.00 -28.70 11.75
CA LYS A 4 -9.74 -28.58 13.20
C LYS A 4 -8.33 -28.10 13.49
N ILE A 5 -7.34 -28.49 12.67
CA ILE A 5 -5.94 -28.03 12.77
C ILE A 5 -5.88 -26.50 12.74
N GLY A 6 -6.49 -25.88 11.72
CA GLY A 6 -6.48 -24.42 11.58
C GLY A 6 -7.21 -23.69 12.71
N ILE A 7 -8.31 -24.27 13.21
CA ILE A 7 -9.07 -23.71 14.33
C ILE A 7 -8.23 -23.74 15.61
N ILE A 8 -7.65 -24.89 15.95
CA ILE A 8 -6.84 -25.07 17.16
C ILE A 8 -5.57 -24.20 17.10
N ALA A 9 -4.88 -24.17 15.95
CA ALA A 9 -3.69 -23.36 15.77
C ALA A 9 -3.96 -21.84 15.91
N ASN A 10 -5.08 -21.36 15.35
CA ASN A 10 -5.49 -19.96 15.54
C ASN A 10 -5.79 -19.65 17.00
N GLU A 11 -6.43 -20.58 17.71
CA GLU A 11 -6.77 -20.41 19.13
C GLU A 11 -5.53 -20.39 20.02
N ILE A 12 -4.54 -21.25 19.75
CA ILE A 12 -3.24 -21.20 20.44
C ILE A 12 -2.56 -19.85 20.22
N GLN A 13 -2.54 -19.33 18.99
CA GLN A 13 -1.95 -18.02 18.70
C GLN A 13 -2.68 -16.87 19.42
N LYS A 14 -4.03 -16.91 19.44
CA LYS A 14 -4.85 -15.96 20.20
C LYS A 14 -4.48 -15.99 21.68
N ASN A 15 -4.41 -17.19 22.26
CA ASN A 15 -4.10 -17.38 23.66
C ASN A 15 -2.69 -16.86 24.01
N ILE A 16 -1.66 -17.18 23.20
CA ILE A 16 -0.30 -16.68 23.41
C ILE A 16 -0.25 -15.14 23.34
N ALA A 17 -0.93 -14.53 22.37
CA ALA A 17 -0.99 -13.07 22.26
C ALA A 17 -1.56 -12.42 23.53
N LEU A 18 -2.65 -13.00 24.07
CA LEU A 18 -3.28 -12.57 25.31
C LEU A 18 -2.39 -12.78 26.55
N GLN A 19 -1.63 -13.88 26.61
CA GLN A 19 -0.64 -14.10 27.68
C GLN A 19 0.45 -13.04 27.69
N CYS A 20 0.96 -12.67 26.51
CA CYS A 20 1.97 -11.62 26.37
C CYS A 20 1.39 -10.25 26.76
N GLU A 21 0.16 -9.96 26.33
CA GLU A 21 -0.50 -8.70 26.65
C GLU A 21 -0.68 -8.48 28.16
N ASN A 22 -0.92 -9.55 28.94
CA ASN A 22 -0.97 -9.45 30.42
C ASN A 22 0.34 -8.88 31.03
N CYS A 23 1.48 -9.03 30.35
CA CYS A 23 2.78 -8.51 30.76
C CYS A 23 3.02 -7.08 30.25
N GLU A 24 2.65 -6.81 29.00
CA GLU A 24 3.02 -5.58 28.28
C GLU A 24 2.00 -4.43 28.44
N ILE A 25 0.79 -4.70 28.93
CA ILE A 25 -0.24 -3.66 29.09
C ILE A 25 0.21 -2.55 30.06
N SER A 26 -0.12 -1.30 29.74
CA SER A 26 0.29 -0.15 30.53
C SER A 26 -0.33 -0.16 31.93
N LYS A 27 0.38 0.41 32.91
CA LYS A 27 -0.08 0.47 34.30
C LYS A 27 -1.47 1.11 34.46
N ALA A 28 -1.76 2.12 33.65
CA ALA A 28 -3.03 2.84 33.68
C ALA A 28 -4.21 1.97 33.21
N GLU A 29 -3.96 1.00 32.34
CA GLU A 29 -5.00 0.16 31.72
C GLU A 29 -5.22 -1.17 32.45
N LYS A 30 -4.25 -1.61 33.26
CA LYS A 30 -4.28 -2.91 33.96
C LYS A 30 -5.56 -3.15 34.77
N LEU A 31 -6.08 -2.13 35.47
CA LEU A 31 -7.31 -2.27 36.26
C LEU A 31 -8.52 -2.55 35.37
N ASN A 32 -8.74 -1.73 34.35
CA ASN A 32 -9.86 -1.90 33.42
C ASN A 32 -9.79 -3.23 32.66
N TYR A 33 -8.58 -3.61 32.24
CA TYR A 33 -8.34 -4.88 31.57
C TYR A 33 -8.63 -6.08 32.49
N MET A 34 -8.20 -6.03 33.76
CA MET A 34 -8.52 -7.04 34.77
C MET A 34 -10.03 -7.13 35.04
N MET A 35 -10.72 -5.99 35.13
CA MET A 35 -12.18 -5.97 35.33
C MET A 35 -12.93 -6.60 34.15
N ARG A 36 -12.48 -6.35 32.92
CA ARG A 36 -13.02 -6.99 31.71
C ARG A 36 -12.83 -8.51 31.75
N ILE A 37 -11.64 -8.99 32.11
CA ILE A 37 -11.37 -10.44 32.27
C ILE A 37 -12.25 -11.05 33.35
N SER A 38 -12.35 -10.40 34.52
CA SER A 38 -13.17 -10.87 35.64
C SER A 38 -14.65 -10.99 35.26
N ALA A 39 -15.20 -9.96 34.59
CA ALA A 39 -16.56 -9.97 34.06
C ALA A 39 -16.80 -11.13 33.08
N HIS A 40 -15.86 -11.34 32.17
CA HIS A 40 -15.94 -12.43 31.20
C HIS A 40 -15.86 -13.80 31.86
N PHE A 41 -14.94 -14.01 32.81
CA PHE A 41 -14.82 -15.29 33.51
C PHE A 41 -16.05 -15.59 34.36
N ASN A 42 -16.68 -14.58 34.97
CA ASN A 42 -17.99 -14.75 35.63
C ASN A 42 -19.06 -15.25 34.65
N TYR A 43 -19.08 -14.71 33.43
CA TYR A 43 -19.97 -15.18 32.37
C TYR A 43 -19.66 -16.63 31.92
N VAL A 44 -18.39 -17.00 31.79
CA VAL A 44 -17.96 -18.37 31.44
C VAL A 44 -18.38 -19.37 32.52
N LEU A 45 -18.19 -19.05 33.81
CA LEU A 45 -18.62 -19.89 34.93
C LEU A 45 -20.14 -20.08 34.95
N LYS A 46 -20.93 -19.02 34.74
CA LYS A 46 -22.40 -19.14 34.62
C LYS A 46 -22.83 -20.08 33.50
N ARG A 47 -22.12 -20.08 32.36
CA ARG A 47 -22.40 -21.02 31.28
C ARG A 47 -22.10 -22.46 31.67
N HIS A 48 -21.06 -22.68 32.47
CA HIS A 48 -20.72 -23.99 33.01
C HIS A 48 -21.78 -24.49 33.99
N GLU A 49 -22.20 -23.65 34.96
CA GLU A 49 -23.25 -23.97 35.93
C GLU A 49 -24.60 -24.30 35.26
N GLN A 50 -24.90 -23.67 34.11
CA GLN A 50 -26.08 -23.96 33.31
C GLN A 50 -25.95 -25.21 32.41
N GLY A 51 -24.85 -25.94 32.48
CA GLY A 51 -24.58 -27.11 31.63
C GLY A 51 -24.34 -26.77 30.15
N LYS A 52 -24.18 -25.48 29.80
CA LYS A 52 -23.96 -25.01 28.42
C LYS A 52 -22.50 -25.08 27.98
N LEU A 53 -21.58 -25.33 28.91
CA LEU A 53 -20.15 -25.45 28.66
C LEU A 53 -19.52 -26.45 29.64
N GLN A 54 -18.88 -27.49 29.13
CA GLN A 54 -18.16 -28.46 29.97
C GLN A 54 -16.72 -27.96 30.18
N ILE A 55 -16.31 -27.84 31.44
CA ILE A 55 -14.98 -27.34 31.85
C ILE A 55 -14.44 -28.30 32.92
N PRO A 56 -13.18 -28.75 32.84
CA PRO A 56 -12.55 -29.56 33.88
C PRO A 56 -12.48 -28.84 35.22
N SER A 57 -12.58 -29.60 36.32
CA SER A 57 -12.58 -29.08 37.69
C SER A 57 -11.32 -28.27 38.01
N GLU A 58 -10.17 -28.68 37.49
CA GLU A 58 -8.88 -28.03 37.67
C GLU A 58 -8.87 -26.62 37.07
N ILE A 59 -9.51 -26.45 35.90
CA ILE A 59 -9.64 -25.15 35.22
C ILE A 59 -10.68 -24.28 35.94
N ILE A 60 -11.77 -24.87 36.43
CA ILE A 60 -12.78 -24.18 37.24
C ILE A 60 -12.17 -23.59 38.52
N GLN A 61 -11.31 -24.35 39.21
CA GLN A 61 -10.61 -23.88 40.41
C GLN A 61 -9.71 -22.65 40.14
N GLN A 62 -9.17 -22.53 38.93
CA GLN A 62 -8.38 -21.35 38.52
C GLN A 62 -9.25 -20.16 38.11
N LEU A 63 -10.43 -20.40 37.53
CA LEU A 63 -11.36 -19.35 37.08
C LEU A 63 -12.04 -18.62 38.24
N TYR A 64 -12.48 -19.35 39.28
CA TYR A 64 -13.26 -18.79 40.39
C TYR A 64 -12.61 -17.59 41.08
N PRO A 65 -11.32 -17.64 41.50
CA PRO A 65 -10.66 -16.51 42.15
C PRO A 65 -10.70 -15.25 41.30
N ILE A 66 -10.45 -15.38 40.00
CA ILE A 66 -10.39 -14.26 39.04
C ILE A 66 -11.80 -13.70 38.76
N ALA A 67 -12.80 -14.56 38.60
CA ALA A 67 -14.19 -14.16 38.38
C ALA A 67 -14.80 -13.45 39.60
N SER A 68 -14.28 -13.70 40.81
CA SER A 68 -14.78 -13.11 42.05
C SER A 68 -14.28 -11.66 42.31
N LEU A 69 -13.41 -11.15 41.45
CA LEU A 69 -12.81 -9.81 41.57
C LEU A 69 -13.72 -8.68 41.11
N LEU A 70 -14.85 -9.00 40.46
CA LEU A 70 -15.81 -8.02 39.98
C LEU A 70 -16.27 -7.10 41.11
N ASN A 71 -16.27 -5.78 40.86
CA ASN A 71 -16.67 -4.74 41.83
C ASN A 71 -15.82 -4.65 43.11
N ARG A 72 -14.61 -5.22 43.14
CA ARG A 72 -13.66 -5.03 44.23
C ARG A 72 -12.74 -3.85 43.93
N ASN A 73 -12.44 -3.05 44.94
CA ASN A 73 -11.32 -2.12 44.91
C ASN A 73 -10.03 -2.94 45.08
N LEU A 74 -9.19 -2.96 44.06
CA LEU A 74 -7.94 -3.72 44.04
C LEU A 74 -6.74 -2.80 44.18
N GLU A 75 -5.81 -3.15 45.05
CA GLU A 75 -4.49 -2.54 45.06
C GLU A 75 -3.68 -2.99 43.85
N TYR A 76 -2.71 -2.17 43.44
CA TYR A 76 -1.87 -2.46 42.26
C TYR A 76 -1.14 -3.80 42.36
N SER A 77 -0.63 -4.16 43.54
CA SER A 77 0.04 -5.45 43.81
C SER A 77 -0.89 -6.65 43.58
N GLN A 78 -2.17 -6.50 43.94
CA GLN A 78 -3.20 -7.51 43.73
C GLN A 78 -3.55 -7.63 42.24
N ILE A 79 -3.58 -6.52 41.50
CA ILE A 79 -3.82 -6.54 40.05
C ILE A 79 -2.72 -7.33 39.34
N GLU A 80 -1.44 -7.08 39.65
CA GLU A 80 -0.31 -7.82 39.05
C GLU A 80 -0.37 -9.32 39.37
N SER A 81 -0.64 -9.68 40.63
CA SER A 81 -0.77 -11.08 41.04
C SER A 81 -1.92 -11.78 40.32
N ASN A 82 -3.07 -11.11 40.14
CA ASN A 82 -4.22 -11.65 39.43
C ASN A 82 -3.95 -11.79 37.92
N LEU A 83 -3.28 -10.82 37.28
CA LEU A 83 -2.86 -10.94 35.88
C LEU A 83 -1.87 -12.09 35.67
N TYR A 84 -1.00 -12.36 36.64
CA TYR A 84 -0.13 -13.54 36.62
C TYR A 84 -0.95 -14.85 36.69
N SER A 85 -1.97 -14.92 37.54
CA SER A 85 -2.90 -16.05 37.59
C SER A 85 -3.66 -16.25 36.28
N VAL A 86 -4.12 -15.17 35.63
CA VAL A 86 -4.72 -15.24 34.29
C VAL A 86 -3.71 -15.82 33.29
N LYS A 87 -2.46 -15.35 33.30
CA LYS A 87 -1.42 -15.86 32.40
C LYS A 87 -1.18 -17.36 32.60
N LYS A 88 -1.17 -17.84 33.84
CA LYS A 88 -1.03 -19.27 34.15
C LYS A 88 -2.20 -20.09 33.59
N LEU A 89 -3.44 -19.67 33.84
CA LEU A 89 -4.64 -20.30 33.30
C LEU A 89 -4.60 -20.39 31.76
N LEU A 90 -4.22 -19.29 31.12
CA LEU A 90 -4.08 -19.23 29.66
C LEU A 90 -3.00 -20.21 29.16
N LYS A 91 -1.88 -20.33 29.87
CA LYS A 91 -0.82 -21.31 29.57
C LYS A 91 -1.31 -22.75 29.67
N ASP A 92 -2.11 -23.08 30.68
CA ASP A 92 -2.70 -24.42 30.82
C ASP A 92 -3.65 -24.71 29.65
N CYS A 93 -4.46 -23.74 29.23
CA CYS A 93 -5.31 -23.88 28.04
C CYS A 93 -4.47 -24.12 26.76
N VAL A 94 -3.29 -23.50 26.61
CA VAL A 94 -2.38 -23.77 25.49
C VAL A 94 -1.84 -25.20 25.53
N ALA A 95 -1.52 -25.73 26.71
CA ALA A 95 -1.05 -27.10 26.84
C ALA A 95 -2.13 -28.10 26.39
N GLU A 96 -3.38 -27.88 26.80
CA GLU A 96 -4.51 -28.72 26.38
C GLU A 96 -4.78 -28.61 24.88
N LEU A 97 -4.82 -27.39 24.33
CA LEU A 97 -4.95 -27.18 22.89
C LEU A 97 -3.79 -27.78 22.09
N GLY A 98 -2.58 -27.79 22.65
CA GLY A 98 -1.39 -28.40 22.05
C GLY A 98 -1.54 -29.91 21.86
N ASN A 99 -2.09 -30.60 22.87
CA ASN A 99 -2.42 -32.02 22.77
C ASN A 99 -3.46 -32.27 21.68
N GLU A 100 -4.52 -31.45 21.64
CA GLU A 100 -5.56 -31.56 20.62
C GLU A 100 -5.05 -31.26 19.20
N LEU A 101 -4.10 -30.33 19.05
CA LEU A 101 -3.45 -30.03 17.77
C LEU A 101 -2.62 -31.22 17.26
N GLN A 102 -1.92 -31.90 18.17
CA GLN A 102 -1.15 -33.10 17.83
C GLN A 102 -2.08 -34.21 17.35
N ILE A 103 -3.17 -34.48 18.09
CA ILE A 103 -4.19 -35.46 17.68
C ILE A 103 -4.80 -35.10 16.32
N ALA A 104 -5.09 -33.81 16.09
CA ALA A 104 -5.63 -33.34 14.81
C ALA A 104 -4.66 -33.58 13.65
N THR A 105 -3.36 -33.38 13.88
CA THR A 105 -2.30 -33.56 12.89
C THR A 105 -2.07 -35.04 12.57
N ASP A 106 -2.12 -35.89 13.59
CA ASP A 106 -1.96 -37.35 13.45
C ASP A 106 -3.26 -38.06 13.04
N GLY A 107 -4.38 -37.35 12.90
CA GLY A 107 -5.70 -37.91 12.62
C GLY A 107 -5.81 -38.71 11.31
N CYS A 108 -4.94 -38.48 10.33
CA CYS A 108 -4.85 -39.31 9.12
C CYS A 108 -4.22 -40.68 9.37
N LYS A 109 -3.45 -40.83 10.46
CA LYS A 109 -2.74 -42.04 10.87
C LYS A 109 -3.43 -42.76 12.04
N SER A 110 -4.41 -42.13 12.69
CA SER A 110 -5.07 -42.62 13.90
C SER A 110 -6.60 -42.52 13.81
N ALA A 111 -7.30 -43.37 14.55
CA ALA A 111 -8.75 -43.26 14.74
C ALA A 111 -9.14 -42.15 15.74
N LEU A 112 -8.18 -41.64 16.54
CA LEU A 112 -8.41 -40.58 17.50
C LEU A 112 -8.79 -39.27 16.79
N ARG A 113 -9.71 -38.52 17.40
CA ARG A 113 -10.18 -37.22 16.91
C ARG A 113 -10.06 -36.20 18.04
N PRO A 114 -9.82 -34.92 17.71
CA PRO A 114 -9.75 -33.86 18.72
C PRO A 114 -11.02 -33.78 19.56
N ASN A 115 -10.87 -33.51 20.85
CA ASN A 115 -11.96 -33.32 21.78
C ASN A 115 -12.57 -31.92 21.64
N ASP A 116 -13.75 -31.85 21.02
CA ASP A 116 -14.49 -30.59 20.82
C ASP A 116 -14.85 -29.88 22.13
N SER A 117 -14.98 -30.59 23.25
CA SER A 117 -15.22 -29.97 24.55
C SER A 117 -14.02 -29.13 24.99
N VAL A 118 -12.80 -29.65 24.81
CA VAL A 118 -11.54 -28.96 25.13
C VAL A 118 -11.42 -27.68 24.34
N ILE A 119 -11.61 -27.79 23.02
CA ILE A 119 -11.56 -26.64 22.11
C ILE A 119 -12.57 -25.57 22.54
N ARG A 120 -13.82 -25.96 22.85
CA ARG A 120 -14.90 -25.02 23.18
C ARG A 120 -14.66 -24.25 24.48
N TYR A 121 -14.20 -24.88 25.56
CA TYR A 121 -13.97 -24.11 26.78
C TYR A 121 -12.70 -23.26 26.70
N CYS A 122 -11.64 -23.73 26.05
CA CYS A 122 -10.45 -22.91 25.81
C CYS A 122 -10.81 -21.65 25.00
N GLN A 123 -11.61 -21.80 23.93
CA GLN A 123 -12.18 -20.67 23.18
C GLN A 123 -13.03 -19.77 24.06
N ALA A 124 -13.91 -20.34 24.90
CA ALA A 124 -14.75 -19.55 25.78
C ALA A 124 -13.91 -18.72 26.77
N ILE A 125 -12.81 -19.27 27.30
CA ILE A 125 -11.89 -18.58 28.21
C ILE A 125 -11.21 -17.40 27.51
N THR A 126 -10.67 -17.58 26.31
CA THR A 126 -9.94 -16.52 25.57
C THR A 126 -10.85 -15.48 24.90
N SER A 127 -12.16 -15.74 24.82
CA SER A 127 -13.14 -14.87 24.12
C SER A 127 -13.38 -13.51 24.80
N TYR A 128 -12.71 -13.18 25.91
CA TYR A 128 -12.84 -11.85 26.52
C TYR A 128 -12.32 -10.73 25.62
N LYS A 129 -11.43 -11.05 24.66
CA LYS A 129 -10.87 -10.11 23.69
C LYS A 129 -10.56 -10.81 22.37
N GLU A 130 -10.84 -10.12 21.26
CA GLU A 130 -10.41 -10.53 19.92
C GLU A 130 -9.03 -9.98 19.59
N VAL A 131 -8.22 -10.76 18.88
CA VAL A 131 -6.88 -10.41 18.42
C VAL A 131 -6.96 -10.09 16.93
N GLU A 132 -7.02 -8.80 16.59
CA GLU A 132 -7.41 -8.35 15.25
C GLU A 132 -6.47 -8.81 14.13
N TRP A 133 -5.16 -8.88 14.40
CA TRP A 133 -4.18 -9.31 13.40
C TRP A 133 -4.38 -10.77 12.96
N LEU A 134 -5.05 -11.63 13.76
CA LEU A 134 -5.34 -13.01 13.35
C LEU A 134 -6.33 -13.08 12.19
N ALA A 135 -7.23 -12.11 12.05
CA ALA A 135 -8.12 -12.00 10.90
C ALA A 135 -7.36 -11.50 9.66
N ASP A 136 -6.38 -10.62 9.86
CA ASP A 136 -5.63 -9.99 8.78
C ASP A 136 -4.44 -10.79 8.27
N LYS A 137 -3.89 -11.75 9.05
CA LYS A 137 -2.67 -12.49 8.69
C LYS A 137 -2.75 -13.27 7.36
N LYS A 138 -3.96 -13.51 6.85
CA LYS A 138 -4.21 -14.13 5.54
C LYS A 138 -5.00 -13.23 4.59
N ASN A 139 -5.31 -12.00 5.00
CA ASN A 139 -6.06 -11.05 4.22
C ASN A 139 -5.11 -10.24 3.34
N THR A 140 -5.09 -10.53 2.04
CA THR A 140 -4.22 -9.85 1.07
C THR A 140 -4.40 -8.34 1.07
N ASP A 141 -5.60 -7.85 1.36
CA ASP A 141 -5.90 -6.41 1.46
C ASP A 141 -5.04 -5.71 2.52
N ALA A 142 -4.75 -6.39 3.64
CA ALA A 142 -3.93 -5.90 4.74
C ALA A 142 -2.42 -5.80 4.44
N PHE A 143 -2.01 -6.21 3.25
CA PHE A 143 -0.62 -6.12 2.78
C PHE A 143 -0.49 -5.23 1.55
N ILE A 144 -1.57 -5.04 0.78
CA ILE A 144 -1.55 -4.31 -0.49
C ILE A 144 -2.14 -2.90 -0.34
N ASN A 145 -3.29 -2.76 0.34
CA ASN A 145 -4.08 -1.53 0.31
C ASN A 145 -4.16 -0.80 1.65
N ARG A 146 -3.90 -1.50 2.76
CA ARG A 146 -3.93 -0.94 4.12
C ARG A 146 -2.97 -1.68 5.03
N GLY A 147 -2.62 -1.11 6.17
CA GLY A 147 -1.90 -1.81 7.23
C GLY A 147 -2.73 -2.92 7.89
N MET A 148 -2.05 -3.88 8.51
CA MET A 148 -2.68 -4.88 9.37
C MET A 148 -3.26 -4.22 10.62
N LYS A 149 -4.44 -4.66 11.04
CA LYS A 149 -5.06 -4.15 12.27
C LYS A 149 -4.43 -4.75 13.51
N THR A 150 -4.40 -3.95 14.57
CA THR A 150 -3.84 -4.29 15.87
C THR A 150 -4.65 -3.57 16.94
N ASN A 151 -4.91 -4.26 18.05
CA ASN A 151 -5.70 -3.75 19.16
C ASN A 151 -5.14 -4.20 20.53
N GLY A 152 -3.91 -4.72 20.56
CA GLY A 152 -3.27 -5.25 21.76
C GLY A 152 -1.81 -4.83 21.90
N HIS A 153 -1.14 -5.46 22.86
CA HIS A 153 0.25 -5.18 23.23
C HIS A 153 1.13 -6.42 23.14
N SER A 154 0.71 -7.45 22.40
CA SER A 154 1.59 -8.61 22.16
C SER A 154 2.80 -8.19 21.30
N PRO A 155 3.92 -8.94 21.32
CA PRO A 155 5.06 -8.65 20.45
C PRO A 155 4.67 -8.49 18.97
N ILE A 156 3.73 -9.31 18.47
CA ILE A 156 3.23 -9.21 17.09
C ILE A 156 2.44 -7.91 16.87
N ASP A 157 1.61 -7.51 17.83
CA ASP A 157 0.90 -6.22 17.77
C ASP A 157 1.88 -5.06 17.66
N LEU A 158 2.89 -5.02 18.53
CA LEU A 158 3.89 -3.95 18.54
C LEU A 158 4.71 -3.92 17.25
N MET A 159 5.08 -5.08 16.70
CA MET A 159 5.74 -5.18 15.39
C MET A 159 4.86 -4.64 14.27
N ILE A 160 3.56 -4.97 14.26
CA ILE A 160 2.61 -4.46 13.28
C ILE A 160 2.46 -2.93 13.42
N GLN A 161 2.32 -2.41 14.63
CA GLN A 161 2.21 -0.96 14.88
C GLN A 161 3.44 -0.22 14.33
N GLN A 162 4.63 -0.71 14.63
CA GLN A 162 5.88 -0.13 14.14
C GLN A 162 5.99 -0.22 12.61
N THR A 163 5.65 -1.38 12.04
CA THR A 163 5.67 -1.59 10.59
C THR A 163 4.70 -0.64 9.88
N ASN A 164 3.46 -0.55 10.36
CA ASN A 164 2.47 0.37 9.81
C ASN A 164 2.96 1.83 9.91
N GLN A 165 3.50 2.25 11.05
CA GLN A 165 4.04 3.61 11.20
C GLN A 165 5.15 3.94 10.18
N ILE A 166 6.04 2.99 9.91
CA ILE A 166 7.15 3.18 8.96
C ILE A 166 6.66 3.17 7.51
N PHE A 167 5.76 2.26 7.15
CA PHE A 167 5.42 1.98 5.76
C PHE A 167 4.10 2.62 5.28
N GLU A 168 3.16 2.99 6.16
CA GLU A 168 1.94 3.68 5.76
C GLU A 168 2.22 5.06 5.16
N GLN A 169 3.24 5.77 5.69
CA GLN A 169 3.68 7.05 5.14
C GLN A 169 4.40 6.91 3.78
N ASN A 170 4.88 5.70 3.47
CA ASN A 170 5.72 5.40 2.31
C ASN A 170 5.06 4.38 1.36
N GLN A 171 3.73 4.38 1.29
CA GLN A 171 3.01 3.45 0.43
C GLN A 171 3.42 3.60 -1.04
N LEU A 172 3.78 2.47 -1.66
CA LEU A 172 4.03 2.41 -3.09
C LEU A 172 2.70 2.46 -3.83
N ILE A 173 2.48 3.55 -4.57
CA ILE A 173 1.29 3.71 -5.39
C ILE A 173 1.50 2.99 -6.73
N PRO A 174 0.59 2.09 -7.15
CA PRO A 174 0.65 1.48 -8.47
C PRO A 174 0.68 2.56 -9.56
N ARG A 175 1.63 2.42 -10.51
CA ARG A 175 1.77 3.35 -11.64
C ARG A 175 1.40 2.65 -12.95
N PRO A 176 0.90 3.40 -13.96
CA PRO A 176 0.69 2.87 -15.30
C PRO A 176 1.97 2.21 -15.82
N ILE A 177 1.85 1.03 -16.42
CA ILE A 177 2.99 0.24 -16.88
C ILE A 177 3.72 0.92 -18.04
N GLU A 178 2.99 1.72 -18.80
CA GLU A 178 3.46 2.50 -19.95
C GLU A 178 4.62 3.43 -19.58
N GLN A 179 4.67 3.91 -18.32
CA GLN A 179 5.76 4.73 -17.81
C GLN A 179 7.11 4.01 -17.91
N PHE A 180 7.11 2.68 -17.83
CA PHE A 180 8.34 1.88 -17.80
C PHE A 180 8.73 1.35 -19.17
N ARG A 181 7.97 1.65 -20.23
CA ARG A 181 8.21 1.11 -21.59
C ARG A 181 9.63 1.36 -22.09
N ASN A 182 10.14 2.58 -21.90
CA ASN A 182 11.45 3.01 -22.41
C ASN A 182 12.62 2.59 -21.50
N LEU A 183 12.64 1.33 -21.03
CA LEU A 183 13.76 0.81 -20.22
C LEU A 183 15.05 0.63 -21.07
N TYR A 184 14.91 0.42 -22.38
CA TYR A 184 16.03 0.17 -23.29
C TYR A 184 16.13 1.23 -24.41
N PRO A 185 16.35 2.52 -24.08
CA PRO A 185 16.20 3.62 -25.05
C PRO A 185 17.24 3.61 -26.18
N GLN A 186 18.35 2.87 -26.05
CA GLN A 186 19.45 2.82 -27.03
C GLN A 186 19.55 1.49 -27.77
N ILE A 187 18.64 0.55 -27.51
CA ILE A 187 18.69 -0.79 -28.11
C ILE A 187 17.68 -0.85 -29.26
N GLU A 188 18.18 -1.10 -30.46
CA GLU A 188 17.33 -1.44 -31.61
C GLU A 188 16.95 -2.92 -31.55
N PHE A 189 15.66 -3.22 -31.71
CA PHE A 189 15.12 -4.57 -31.55
C PHE A 189 14.01 -4.93 -32.54
N ASP A 190 13.83 -4.15 -33.62
CA ASP A 190 12.72 -4.33 -34.56
C ASP A 190 12.64 -5.76 -35.13
N SER A 191 13.79 -6.39 -35.39
CA SER A 191 13.90 -7.77 -35.87
C SER A 191 13.41 -8.84 -34.88
N PHE A 192 13.24 -8.50 -33.59
CA PHE A 192 12.80 -9.41 -32.52
C PHE A 192 11.33 -9.22 -32.13
N THR A 193 10.63 -8.26 -32.75
CA THR A 193 9.26 -7.88 -32.36
C THR A 193 8.27 -9.04 -32.46
N GLU A 194 8.27 -9.78 -33.57
CA GLU A 194 7.35 -10.92 -33.77
C GLU A 194 7.63 -12.05 -32.77
N GLN A 195 8.91 -12.38 -32.55
CA GLN A 195 9.32 -13.39 -31.59
C GLN A 195 8.92 -12.99 -30.16
N ALA A 196 9.16 -11.73 -29.78
CA ALA A 196 8.78 -11.20 -28.47
C ALA A 196 7.26 -11.23 -28.26
N GLN A 197 6.47 -10.91 -29.29
CA GLN A 197 5.01 -11.00 -29.24
C GLN A 197 4.53 -12.44 -29.02
N GLN A 198 5.14 -13.41 -29.72
CA GLN A 198 4.83 -14.83 -29.51
C GLN A 198 5.16 -15.26 -28.08
N ILE A 199 6.36 -14.91 -27.58
CA ILE A 199 6.79 -15.25 -26.22
C ILE A 199 5.83 -14.70 -25.17
N LYS A 200 5.42 -13.43 -25.33
CA LYS A 200 4.41 -12.78 -24.47
C LYS A 200 3.09 -13.54 -24.50
N ASN A 201 2.59 -13.91 -25.68
CA ASN A 201 1.31 -14.58 -25.85
C ASN A 201 1.30 -15.96 -25.21
N ASP A 202 2.35 -16.75 -25.41
CA ASP A 202 2.47 -18.11 -24.86
C ASP A 202 2.61 -18.07 -23.34
N TYR A 203 3.48 -17.20 -22.81
CA TYR A 203 3.62 -16.99 -21.37
C TYR A 203 2.31 -16.57 -20.72
N ASN A 204 1.63 -15.56 -21.29
CA ASN A 204 0.37 -15.06 -20.76
C ASN A 204 -0.74 -16.11 -20.84
N SER A 205 -0.75 -16.95 -21.87
CA SER A 205 -1.70 -18.06 -22.00
C SER A 205 -1.48 -19.09 -20.89
N ASN A 206 -0.22 -19.47 -20.61
CA ASN A 206 0.11 -20.39 -19.52
C ASN A 206 -0.30 -19.82 -18.14
N VAL A 207 0.02 -18.55 -17.88
CA VAL A 207 -0.35 -17.88 -16.64
C VAL A 207 -1.87 -17.73 -16.50
N LYS A 208 -2.57 -17.38 -17.58
CA LYS A 208 -4.03 -17.26 -17.60
C LYS A 208 -4.68 -18.60 -17.28
N ASN A 209 -4.24 -19.67 -17.93
CA ASN A 209 -4.75 -21.03 -17.68
C ASN A 209 -4.57 -21.43 -16.22
N ARG A 210 -3.41 -21.13 -15.63
CA ARG A 210 -3.15 -21.37 -14.20
C ARG A 210 -4.10 -20.58 -13.30
N ILE A 211 -4.25 -19.26 -13.53
CA ILE A 211 -5.13 -18.40 -12.72
C ILE A 211 -6.58 -18.86 -12.83
N GLU A 212 -7.05 -19.20 -14.03
CA GLU A 212 -8.38 -19.74 -14.23
C GLU A 212 -8.59 -21.05 -13.46
N LEU A 213 -7.58 -21.92 -13.42
CA LEU A 213 -7.64 -23.17 -12.67
C LEU A 213 -7.59 -22.95 -11.15
N GLU A 214 -6.79 -22.01 -10.65
CA GLU A 214 -6.75 -21.61 -9.24
C GLU A 214 -8.09 -21.01 -8.79
N GLU A 215 -8.70 -20.16 -9.60
CA GLU A 215 -10.03 -19.60 -9.33
C GLU A 215 -11.12 -20.67 -9.38
N ARG A 216 -11.04 -21.63 -10.32
CA ARG A 216 -11.93 -22.80 -10.32
C ARG A 216 -11.73 -23.63 -9.06
N GLN A 217 -10.50 -23.92 -8.64
CA GLN A 217 -10.26 -24.71 -7.43
C GLN A 217 -10.91 -24.08 -6.19
N LYS A 218 -10.89 -22.75 -6.07
CA LYS A 218 -11.55 -22.03 -4.97
C LYS A 218 -13.08 -22.10 -5.01
N ASN A 219 -13.66 -22.07 -6.20
CA ASN A 219 -15.10 -21.89 -6.43
C ASN A 219 -15.86 -23.18 -6.80
N ASP A 220 -15.14 -24.23 -7.22
CA ASP A 220 -15.62 -25.53 -7.67
C ASP A 220 -15.05 -26.64 -6.76
N GLU A 221 -15.49 -26.70 -5.51
CA GLU A 221 -14.92 -27.61 -4.51
C GLU A 221 -15.29 -29.07 -4.79
N GLY A 222 -14.28 -29.95 -4.83
CA GLY A 222 -14.46 -31.39 -4.96
C GLY A 222 -14.65 -31.88 -6.40
N PRO A 223 -15.14 -33.12 -6.58
CA PRO A 223 -15.41 -33.69 -7.89
C PRO A 223 -16.43 -32.86 -8.69
N TYR A 224 -16.31 -32.93 -10.01
CA TYR A 224 -17.29 -32.36 -10.93
C TYR A 224 -17.83 -33.41 -11.90
N LEU A 225 -19.00 -33.12 -12.43
CA LEU A 225 -19.75 -33.97 -13.33
C LEU A 225 -19.80 -33.32 -14.70
N ARG A 226 -19.46 -34.05 -15.75
CA ARG A 226 -19.73 -33.65 -17.12
C ARG A 226 -20.95 -34.40 -17.62
N ILE A 227 -21.97 -33.69 -18.06
CA ILE A 227 -23.18 -34.25 -18.66
C ILE A 227 -23.25 -33.88 -20.13
N THR A 228 -23.39 -34.88 -20.99
CA THR A 228 -23.49 -34.71 -22.44
C THR A 228 -24.92 -34.96 -22.89
N SER A 229 -25.50 -33.97 -23.57
CA SER A 229 -26.83 -34.08 -24.17
C SER A 229 -26.81 -35.11 -25.30
N PRO A 230 -27.66 -36.15 -25.28
CA PRO A 230 -27.72 -37.14 -26.36
C PRO A 230 -28.22 -36.53 -27.67
N ASN A 231 -29.06 -35.49 -27.59
CA ASN A 231 -29.73 -34.91 -28.76
C ASN A 231 -28.89 -33.81 -29.42
N SER A 232 -28.06 -33.11 -28.67
CA SER A 232 -27.33 -31.93 -29.16
C SER A 232 -25.81 -32.04 -29.05
N GLY A 233 -25.30 -33.10 -28.40
CA GLY A 233 -23.86 -33.27 -28.13
C GLY A 233 -23.27 -32.23 -27.17
N LYS A 234 -24.06 -31.26 -26.70
CA LYS A 234 -23.60 -30.19 -25.79
C LYS A 234 -23.17 -30.78 -24.45
N GLN A 235 -22.05 -30.30 -23.93
CA GLN A 235 -21.46 -30.75 -22.67
C GLN A 235 -21.59 -29.67 -21.60
N LEU A 236 -22.19 -30.02 -20.47
CA LEU A 236 -22.30 -29.13 -19.31
C LEU A 236 -21.42 -29.65 -18.19
N GLU A 237 -20.64 -28.77 -17.57
CA GLU A 237 -19.89 -29.08 -16.35
C GLU A 237 -20.68 -28.61 -15.12
N ILE A 238 -20.91 -29.53 -14.19
CA ILE A 238 -21.61 -29.32 -12.93
C ILE A 238 -20.61 -29.55 -11.79
N SER A 239 -20.35 -28.53 -11.00
CA SER A 239 -19.38 -28.53 -9.90
C SER A 239 -20.04 -28.44 -8.53
N ASN A 240 -19.22 -28.39 -7.46
CA ASN A 240 -19.67 -28.31 -6.07
C ASN A 240 -20.57 -29.47 -5.63
N LEU A 241 -20.44 -30.65 -6.26
CA LEU A 241 -21.35 -31.78 -6.07
C LEU A 241 -21.47 -32.17 -4.58
N ILE A 242 -20.33 -32.17 -3.87
CA ILE A 242 -20.23 -32.54 -2.46
C ILE A 242 -20.89 -31.56 -1.49
N LYS A 243 -21.30 -30.37 -1.97
CA LYS A 243 -22.05 -29.38 -1.17
C LYS A 243 -23.56 -29.66 -1.15
N PHE A 244 -24.03 -30.58 -1.99
CA PHE A 244 -25.43 -30.91 -2.12
C PHE A 244 -25.73 -32.31 -1.59
N ASN A 245 -26.95 -32.50 -1.07
CA ASN A 245 -27.37 -33.77 -0.44
C ASN A 245 -27.30 -34.97 -1.41
N ALA A 246 -27.37 -34.73 -2.73
CA ALA A 246 -27.22 -35.78 -3.73
C ALA A 246 -25.90 -36.56 -3.58
N ALA A 247 -24.82 -35.92 -3.14
CA ALA A 247 -23.53 -36.59 -2.94
C ALA A 247 -23.53 -37.66 -1.85
N THR A 248 -24.50 -37.62 -0.92
CA THR A 248 -24.65 -38.67 0.11
C THR A 248 -25.30 -39.95 -0.42
N ASN A 249 -25.91 -39.89 -1.61
CA ASN A 249 -26.57 -41.03 -2.23
C ASN A 249 -25.58 -41.82 -3.10
N PRO A 250 -25.26 -43.08 -2.77
CA PRO A 250 -24.34 -43.90 -3.57
C PRO A 250 -24.80 -44.11 -5.02
N ASN A 251 -26.11 -44.07 -5.29
CA ASN A 251 -26.65 -44.25 -6.64
C ASN A 251 -26.35 -43.05 -7.54
N PHE A 252 -26.14 -41.86 -6.98
CA PHE A 252 -25.71 -40.70 -7.75
C PHE A 252 -24.35 -40.95 -8.41
N TRP A 253 -23.38 -41.45 -7.63
CA TRP A 253 -22.04 -41.74 -8.11
C TRP A 253 -21.95 -42.96 -9.05
N LYS A 254 -22.96 -43.81 -9.05
CA LYS A 254 -23.06 -45.00 -9.94
C LYS A 254 -23.91 -44.74 -11.20
N ALA A 255 -24.56 -43.59 -11.29
CA ALA A 255 -25.39 -43.28 -12.44
C ALA A 255 -24.52 -43.10 -13.70
N SER A 256 -25.00 -43.64 -14.82
CA SER A 256 -24.41 -43.44 -16.16
C SER A 256 -25.19 -42.40 -16.97
N GLU A 257 -26.43 -42.12 -16.57
CA GLU A 257 -27.32 -41.13 -17.19
C GLU A 257 -28.10 -40.36 -16.12
N LEU A 258 -28.35 -39.07 -16.38
CA LEU A 258 -29.21 -38.23 -15.55
C LEU A 258 -30.11 -37.34 -16.42
N SER A 259 -31.36 -37.16 -16.00
CA SER A 259 -32.20 -36.07 -16.47
C SER A 259 -32.08 -34.90 -15.49
N ILE A 260 -31.73 -33.72 -16.00
CA ILE A 260 -31.50 -32.53 -15.19
C ILE A 260 -32.34 -31.34 -15.67
N LYS A 261 -32.63 -30.44 -14.73
CA LYS A 261 -33.24 -29.13 -15.00
C LYS A 261 -32.45 -28.02 -14.31
N LEU A 262 -32.24 -26.91 -15.02
CA LEU A 262 -31.45 -25.78 -14.53
C LEU A 262 -32.34 -24.76 -13.83
N PHE A 263 -31.87 -24.23 -12.70
CA PHE A 263 -32.55 -23.23 -11.90
C PHE A 263 -31.60 -22.10 -11.50
N SER A 264 -32.15 -20.91 -11.31
CA SER A 264 -31.44 -19.75 -10.76
C SER A 264 -31.21 -19.89 -9.26
N ARG A 265 -30.07 -19.39 -8.79
CA ARG A 265 -29.75 -19.22 -7.37
C ARG A 265 -29.05 -17.89 -7.14
N GLU A 266 -29.14 -17.39 -5.91
CA GLU A 266 -28.34 -16.26 -5.46
C GLU A 266 -26.86 -16.67 -5.29
N PRO A 267 -25.92 -16.02 -5.99
CA PRO A 267 -24.50 -16.23 -5.80
C PRO A 267 -24.04 -15.88 -4.38
N ASN A 268 -22.99 -16.54 -3.91
CA ASN A 268 -22.29 -16.14 -2.69
C ASN A 268 -20.78 -16.25 -2.89
N SER A 269 -19.99 -15.76 -1.93
CA SER A 269 -18.53 -15.70 -2.04
C SER A 269 -17.82 -17.05 -2.19
N LYS A 270 -18.45 -18.17 -1.75
CA LYS A 270 -17.87 -19.51 -1.87
C LYS A 270 -18.38 -20.29 -3.07
N MET A 271 -19.52 -19.90 -3.63
CA MET A 271 -20.14 -20.50 -4.81
C MET A 271 -20.73 -19.34 -5.64
N PRO A 272 -19.95 -18.72 -6.53
CA PRO A 272 -20.37 -17.54 -7.29
C PRO A 272 -21.30 -17.88 -8.48
N HIS A 273 -21.49 -19.17 -8.80
CA HIS A 273 -22.25 -19.61 -9.97
C HIS A 273 -23.76 -19.33 -9.83
N PRO A 274 -24.40 -18.56 -10.72
CA PRO A 274 -25.80 -18.16 -10.57
C PRO A 274 -26.81 -19.26 -10.95
N LEU A 275 -26.34 -20.39 -11.51
CA LEU A 275 -27.20 -21.52 -11.89
C LEU A 275 -26.82 -22.80 -11.13
N PHE A 276 -27.83 -23.61 -10.84
CA PHE A 276 -27.66 -24.96 -10.30
C PHE A 276 -28.54 -25.97 -11.05
N ALA A 277 -28.14 -27.23 -11.01
CA ALA A 277 -28.88 -28.34 -11.60
C ALA A 277 -29.64 -29.11 -10.52
N GLN A 278 -30.88 -29.49 -10.84
CA GLN A 278 -31.62 -30.53 -10.14
C GLN A 278 -31.70 -31.77 -11.03
N ALA A 279 -31.46 -32.95 -10.46
CA ALA A 279 -31.67 -34.21 -11.14
C ALA A 279 -32.84 -34.96 -10.52
N ARG A 280 -33.55 -35.73 -11.36
CA ARG A 280 -34.68 -36.54 -10.91
C ARG A 280 -34.21 -37.92 -10.48
N PHE A 281 -34.51 -38.31 -9.25
CA PHE A 281 -34.20 -39.64 -8.70
C PHE A 281 -35.48 -40.37 -8.29
N LYS A 282 -35.47 -41.69 -8.36
CA LYS A 282 -36.52 -42.54 -7.76
C LYS A 282 -36.11 -42.88 -6.33
N THR A 283 -37.01 -42.63 -5.38
CA THR A 283 -36.84 -43.05 -3.98
C THR A 283 -37.02 -44.57 -3.85
N SER A 284 -36.64 -45.13 -2.71
CA SER A 284 -36.88 -46.55 -2.36
C SER A 284 -38.36 -46.95 -2.42
N SER A 285 -39.27 -45.97 -2.33
CA SER A 285 -40.72 -46.13 -2.47
C SER A 285 -41.25 -45.98 -3.89
N GLY A 286 -40.37 -45.82 -4.90
CA GLY A 286 -40.74 -45.66 -6.30
C GLY A 286 -41.21 -44.26 -6.71
N LYS A 287 -41.23 -43.29 -5.78
CA LYS A 287 -41.64 -41.91 -6.04
C LYS A 287 -40.49 -41.11 -6.65
N GLU A 288 -40.76 -40.31 -7.67
CA GLU A 288 -39.77 -39.41 -8.27
C GLU A 288 -39.61 -38.15 -7.40
N VAL A 289 -38.35 -37.79 -7.11
CA VAL A 289 -37.98 -36.60 -6.35
C VAL A 289 -36.88 -35.87 -7.09
N ASP A 290 -37.05 -34.57 -7.29
CA ASP A 290 -36.03 -33.69 -7.86
C ASP A 290 -35.08 -33.24 -6.73
N ILE A 291 -33.78 -33.54 -6.89
CA ILE A 291 -32.75 -33.25 -5.89
C ILE A 291 -31.70 -32.34 -6.54
N PRO A 292 -31.33 -31.20 -5.92
CA PRO A 292 -30.18 -30.41 -6.33
C PRO A 292 -28.89 -31.24 -6.31
N ILE A 293 -28.14 -31.22 -7.41
CA ILE A 293 -26.92 -32.03 -7.58
C ILE A 293 -25.63 -31.22 -7.61
N GLY A 294 -25.68 -29.93 -7.95
CA GLY A 294 -24.49 -29.12 -8.13
C GLY A 294 -24.75 -27.79 -8.84
N THR A 295 -23.72 -26.97 -8.95
CA THR A 295 -23.75 -25.67 -9.66
C THR A 295 -23.24 -25.80 -11.09
N ILE A 296 -23.79 -25.02 -12.03
CA ILE A 296 -23.28 -25.02 -13.41
C ILE A 296 -22.05 -24.13 -13.51
N SER A 297 -20.97 -24.62 -14.14
CA SER A 297 -19.75 -23.85 -14.31
C SER A 297 -19.98 -22.59 -15.15
N MET A 298 -19.29 -21.49 -14.82
CA MET A 298 -19.33 -20.26 -15.61
C MET A 298 -18.91 -20.49 -17.08
N LYS A 299 -18.02 -21.46 -17.33
CA LYS A 299 -17.58 -21.84 -18.68
C LYS A 299 -18.75 -22.37 -19.50
N SER A 300 -19.45 -23.40 -19.01
CA SER A 300 -20.61 -23.98 -19.69
C SER A 300 -21.75 -22.95 -19.86
N MET A 301 -21.93 -22.06 -18.90
CA MET A 301 -22.90 -20.96 -19.02
C MET A 301 -22.60 -20.02 -20.20
N ARG A 302 -21.34 -19.62 -20.36
CA ARG A 302 -20.90 -18.72 -21.45
C ARG A 302 -20.91 -19.41 -22.80
N GLU A 303 -20.37 -20.63 -22.90
CA GLU A 303 -20.25 -21.38 -24.15
C GLU A 303 -21.62 -21.76 -24.74
N HIS A 304 -22.63 -21.95 -23.89
CA HIS A 304 -23.94 -22.43 -24.32
C HIS A 304 -25.10 -21.47 -24.04
N ASN A 305 -24.81 -20.24 -23.59
CA ASN A 305 -25.80 -19.21 -23.26
C ASN A 305 -26.94 -19.75 -22.37
N LEU A 306 -26.58 -20.51 -21.33
CA LEU A 306 -27.54 -21.22 -20.50
C LEU A 306 -28.40 -20.27 -19.66
N LYS A 307 -29.68 -20.59 -19.51
CA LYS A 307 -30.67 -19.86 -18.72
C LYS A 307 -31.44 -20.82 -17.81
N PRO A 308 -32.06 -20.33 -16.72
CA PRO A 308 -32.99 -21.13 -15.92
C PRO A 308 -34.10 -21.73 -16.79
N GLY A 309 -34.59 -22.92 -16.43
CA GLY A 309 -35.66 -23.62 -17.12
C GLY A 309 -35.21 -24.60 -18.21
N ILE A 310 -33.95 -24.55 -18.65
CA ILE A 310 -33.39 -25.55 -19.58
C ILE A 310 -33.45 -26.93 -18.93
N THR A 311 -33.93 -27.91 -19.69
CA THR A 311 -34.01 -29.32 -19.27
C THR A 311 -33.17 -30.17 -20.23
N LEU A 312 -32.45 -31.14 -19.69
CA LEU A 312 -31.65 -32.09 -20.43
C LEU A 312 -32.08 -33.48 -19.99
N GLU A 313 -32.69 -34.24 -20.90
CA GLU A 313 -33.19 -35.58 -20.62
C GLU A 313 -32.13 -36.63 -20.96
N ARG A 314 -31.95 -37.63 -20.08
CA ARG A 314 -31.04 -38.78 -20.28
C ARG A 314 -29.64 -38.39 -20.76
N GLY A 315 -29.05 -37.39 -20.12
CA GLY A 315 -27.68 -36.98 -20.40
C GLY A 315 -26.69 -38.03 -19.96
N LYS A 316 -25.78 -38.43 -20.85
CA LYS A 316 -24.66 -39.32 -20.49
C LYS A 316 -23.73 -38.58 -19.54
N ILE A 317 -23.38 -39.20 -18.42
CA ILE A 317 -22.59 -38.56 -17.37
C ILE A 317 -21.24 -39.22 -17.13
N GLU A 318 -20.24 -38.40 -16.83
CA GLU A 318 -18.90 -38.79 -16.43
C GLU A 318 -18.45 -37.95 -15.23
N PHE A 319 -17.92 -38.62 -14.20
CA PHE A 319 -17.38 -37.95 -13.01
C PHE A 319 -15.87 -37.75 -13.13
N PHE A 320 -15.42 -36.57 -12.74
CA PHE A 320 -14.02 -36.18 -12.75
C PHE A 320 -13.58 -35.76 -11.34
N CYS A 321 -12.33 -36.07 -11.01
CA CYS A 321 -11.71 -35.60 -9.77
C CYS A 321 -11.69 -34.06 -9.73
N GLY A 322 -11.73 -33.52 -8.51
CA GLY A 322 -11.55 -32.09 -8.29
C GLY A 322 -10.14 -31.62 -8.68
N ILE A 323 -9.99 -30.32 -8.83
CA ILE A 323 -8.70 -29.69 -9.14
C ILE A 323 -7.79 -29.81 -7.91
N SER A 324 -6.73 -30.62 -8.01
CA SER A 324 -5.73 -30.78 -6.94
C SER A 324 -4.65 -29.70 -7.02
N ASN A 325 -4.00 -29.43 -5.89
CA ASN A 325 -2.83 -28.54 -5.84
C ASN A 325 -1.71 -29.03 -6.77
N SER A 326 -1.52 -30.35 -6.88
CA SER A 326 -0.51 -30.92 -7.77
C SER A 326 -0.72 -30.55 -9.24
N VAL A 327 -1.97 -30.45 -9.73
CA VAL A 327 -2.23 -30.01 -11.11
C VAL A 327 -1.84 -28.55 -11.30
N ILE A 328 -2.15 -27.69 -10.32
CA ILE A 328 -1.74 -26.28 -10.33
C ILE A 328 -0.21 -26.17 -10.29
N ASP A 329 0.45 -27.00 -9.48
CA ASP A 329 1.91 -27.03 -9.38
C ASP A 329 2.57 -27.52 -10.67
N VAL A 330 1.97 -28.48 -11.38
CA VAL A 330 2.40 -28.88 -12.73
C VAL A 330 2.29 -27.70 -13.71
N LEU A 331 1.21 -26.92 -13.69
CA LEU A 331 1.10 -25.73 -14.56
C LEU A 331 2.13 -24.65 -14.20
N LYS A 332 2.47 -24.49 -12.92
CA LYS A 332 3.57 -23.60 -12.50
C LYS A 332 4.89 -24.09 -13.08
N GLN A 333 5.16 -25.39 -12.97
CA GLN A 333 6.37 -26.01 -13.50
C GLN A 333 6.47 -25.86 -15.01
N GLN A 334 5.39 -26.12 -15.76
CA GLN A 334 5.35 -25.91 -17.20
C GLN A 334 5.61 -24.45 -17.61
N THR A 335 5.13 -23.49 -16.80
CA THR A 335 5.42 -22.07 -17.04
C THR A 335 6.91 -21.77 -16.82
N LEU A 336 7.55 -22.39 -15.81
CA LEU A 336 8.98 -22.25 -15.56
C LEU A 336 9.81 -22.90 -16.67
N GLU A 337 9.49 -24.13 -17.07
CA GLU A 337 10.14 -24.84 -18.17
C GLU A 337 10.03 -24.07 -19.48
N TYR A 338 8.87 -23.44 -19.75
CA TYR A 338 8.72 -22.56 -20.90
C TYR A 338 9.70 -21.37 -20.83
N VAL A 339 9.76 -20.68 -19.69
CA VAL A 339 10.67 -19.55 -19.48
C VAL A 339 12.14 -19.96 -19.65
N GLU A 340 12.52 -21.11 -19.09
CA GLU A 340 13.87 -21.68 -19.22
C GLU A 340 14.18 -22.05 -20.68
N SER A 341 13.24 -22.68 -21.38
CA SER A 341 13.45 -23.05 -22.79
C SER A 341 13.69 -21.85 -23.68
N VAL A 342 12.97 -20.74 -23.48
CA VAL A 342 13.20 -19.48 -24.20
C VAL A 342 14.58 -18.93 -23.86
N ARG A 343 14.95 -18.93 -22.57
CA ARG A 343 16.24 -18.40 -22.11
C ARG A 343 17.43 -19.17 -22.66
N ASP A 344 17.34 -20.49 -22.68
CA ASP A 344 18.43 -21.39 -23.08
C ASP A 344 18.56 -21.51 -24.60
N SER A 345 17.45 -21.37 -25.33
CA SER A 345 17.47 -21.36 -26.80
C SER A 345 17.89 -20.01 -27.39
N THR A 346 17.88 -18.92 -26.61
CA THR A 346 18.29 -17.59 -27.08
C THR A 346 19.82 -17.44 -26.99
N PRO A 347 20.52 -17.16 -28.11
CA PRO A 347 21.96 -16.90 -28.10
C PRO A 347 22.34 -15.72 -27.21
N GLU A 348 23.48 -15.79 -26.51
CA GLU A 348 23.91 -14.76 -25.55
C GLU A 348 23.96 -13.35 -26.14
N LYS A 349 24.35 -13.23 -27.41
CA LYS A 349 24.47 -11.95 -28.14
C LYS A 349 23.12 -11.31 -28.50
N GLU A 350 22.03 -12.07 -28.43
CA GLU A 350 20.67 -11.65 -28.81
C GLU A 350 19.77 -11.43 -27.60
N LYS A 351 20.19 -11.89 -26.41
CA LYS A 351 19.40 -11.78 -25.17
C LYS A 351 19.03 -10.35 -24.83
N LEU A 352 19.92 -9.38 -25.08
CA LEU A 352 19.65 -7.97 -24.79
C LEU A 352 18.56 -7.39 -25.69
N GLN A 353 18.65 -7.59 -27.01
CA GLN A 353 17.65 -7.11 -27.97
C GLN A 353 16.31 -7.81 -27.76
N LEU A 354 16.30 -9.12 -27.52
CA LEU A 354 15.07 -9.84 -27.25
C LEU A 354 14.44 -9.41 -25.91
N ALA A 355 15.23 -9.17 -24.87
CA ALA A 355 14.74 -8.60 -23.61
C ALA A 355 14.11 -7.22 -23.83
N ALA A 356 14.76 -6.35 -24.63
CA ALA A 356 14.24 -5.04 -24.98
C ALA A 356 12.90 -5.11 -25.73
N ALA A 357 12.78 -6.00 -26.73
CA ALA A 357 11.54 -6.22 -27.47
C ALA A 357 10.41 -6.75 -26.57
N ILE A 358 10.69 -7.77 -25.75
CA ILE A 358 9.70 -8.33 -24.81
C ILE A 358 9.22 -7.24 -23.84
N HIS A 359 10.14 -6.42 -23.33
CA HIS A 359 9.83 -5.33 -22.42
C HIS A 359 8.94 -4.29 -23.08
N ASP A 360 9.27 -3.80 -24.27
CA ASP A 360 8.50 -2.80 -25.01
C ASP A 360 7.05 -3.25 -25.25
N ILE A 361 6.88 -4.45 -25.82
CA ILE A 361 5.57 -5.01 -26.14
C ILE A 361 4.75 -5.30 -24.88
N SER A 362 5.41 -5.66 -23.77
CA SER A 362 4.74 -5.93 -22.50
C SER A 362 4.24 -4.66 -21.79
N HIS A 363 4.83 -3.50 -22.10
CA HIS A 363 4.50 -2.21 -21.52
C HIS A 363 3.79 -1.26 -22.51
N THR A 364 3.33 -1.77 -23.65
CA THR A 364 2.51 -1.02 -24.62
C THR A 364 1.01 -1.07 -24.27
N GLU A 365 0.29 0.03 -24.51
CA GLU A 365 -1.18 0.07 -24.33
C GLU A 365 -1.89 -0.93 -25.26
N GLU A 366 -2.31 -2.08 -24.74
CA GLU A 366 -3.36 -2.86 -25.42
C GLU A 366 -4.75 -2.26 -25.15
N ASN A 367 -5.56 -2.23 -26.21
CA ASN A 367 -6.93 -1.72 -26.37
C ASN A 367 -7.84 -1.68 -25.11
N LYS A 368 -8.74 -0.69 -25.05
CA LYS A 368 -9.73 -0.40 -23.98
C LYS A 368 -10.68 -1.55 -23.58
N ASN A 369 -10.58 -2.74 -24.19
CA ASN A 369 -11.47 -3.88 -23.99
C ASN A 369 -10.94 -4.94 -23.00
N TYR A 370 -9.79 -4.73 -22.38
CA TYR A 370 -9.25 -5.65 -21.36
C TYR A 370 -9.60 -5.16 -19.95
N SER A 371 -10.45 -5.90 -19.24
CA SER A 371 -10.87 -5.61 -17.85
C SER A 371 -9.98 -6.26 -16.79
N GLY A 372 -8.74 -6.67 -17.15
CA GLY A 372 -7.78 -7.29 -16.24
C GLY A 372 -6.60 -6.36 -15.94
N LEU A 373 -6.00 -6.48 -14.75
CA LEU A 373 -4.72 -5.87 -14.43
C LEU A 373 -3.69 -6.33 -15.49
N LYS A 374 -3.24 -5.41 -16.36
CA LYS A 374 -2.16 -5.69 -17.32
C LYS A 374 -0.92 -6.08 -16.52
N LYS A 375 -0.33 -7.23 -16.81
CA LYS A 375 0.88 -7.71 -16.12
C LYS A 375 2.00 -7.82 -17.14
N ALA A 376 3.03 -7.00 -16.98
CA ALA A 376 4.28 -7.11 -17.73
C ALA A 376 5.20 -8.22 -17.19
N GLY A 377 4.62 -9.28 -16.60
CA GLY A 377 5.35 -10.32 -15.87
C GLY A 377 6.38 -11.05 -16.73
N VAL A 378 6.08 -11.26 -18.02
CA VAL A 378 6.99 -11.90 -18.97
C VAL A 378 8.31 -11.14 -19.14
N ALA A 379 8.29 -9.80 -19.11
CA ALA A 379 9.49 -8.97 -19.24
C ALA A 379 10.51 -9.26 -18.11
N PHE A 380 10.02 -9.58 -16.91
CA PHE A 380 10.86 -9.91 -15.77
C PHE A 380 11.19 -11.41 -15.66
N ALA A 381 10.40 -12.27 -16.32
CA ALA A 381 10.55 -13.72 -16.20
C ALA A 381 11.65 -14.27 -17.11
N ILE A 382 11.73 -13.81 -18.36
CA ILE A 382 12.61 -14.43 -19.38
C ILE A 382 14.09 -14.14 -19.08
N PHE A 383 14.49 -12.87 -19.01
CA PHE A 383 15.89 -12.45 -18.81
C PHE A 383 16.08 -11.56 -17.57
N PRO A 384 15.85 -12.08 -16.35
CA PRO A 384 15.88 -11.26 -15.13
C PRO A 384 17.23 -10.55 -14.93
N LEU A 385 18.35 -11.21 -15.24
CA LEU A 385 19.68 -10.62 -15.09
C LEU A 385 19.94 -9.45 -16.07
N VAL A 386 19.37 -9.51 -17.27
CA VAL A 386 19.47 -8.42 -18.26
C VAL A 386 18.67 -7.22 -17.80
N VAL A 387 17.48 -7.43 -17.22
CA VAL A 387 16.67 -6.36 -16.62
C VAL A 387 17.39 -5.73 -15.43
N ILE A 388 17.96 -6.53 -14.53
CA ILE A 388 18.73 -6.04 -13.39
C ILE A 388 19.92 -5.20 -13.85
N GLY A 389 20.73 -5.71 -14.78
CA GLY A 389 21.88 -4.97 -15.31
C GLY A 389 21.47 -3.68 -16.01
N GLN A 390 20.31 -3.64 -16.67
CA GLN A 390 19.78 -2.41 -17.24
C GLN A 390 19.39 -1.40 -16.15
N LEU A 391 18.84 -1.85 -15.02
CA LEU A 391 18.39 -0.99 -13.91
C LEU A 391 19.54 -0.36 -13.09
N ASP A 392 20.79 -0.77 -13.31
CA ASP A 392 21.97 -0.16 -12.66
C ASP A 392 22.21 1.30 -13.12
N GLN A 393 21.61 1.70 -14.24
CA GLN A 393 21.64 3.06 -14.75
C GLN A 393 20.27 3.75 -14.55
N LEU A 394 20.15 5.06 -14.81
CA LEU A 394 18.86 5.74 -14.84
C LEU A 394 18.35 5.95 -16.28
N GLN A 395 17.35 5.15 -16.69
CA GLN A 395 16.92 5.05 -18.10
C GLN A 395 15.77 6.01 -18.37
N PHE A 396 14.99 6.26 -17.33
CA PHE A 396 13.78 7.04 -17.36
C PHE A 396 14.07 8.51 -17.05
N THR A 397 14.72 9.18 -17.99
CA THR A 397 15.11 10.59 -17.84
C THR A 397 14.14 11.55 -18.50
N GLN A 398 13.33 11.07 -19.44
CA GLN A 398 12.40 11.88 -20.23
C GLN A 398 11.01 11.86 -19.63
N MET A 399 10.43 13.05 -19.43
CA MET A 399 9.06 13.20 -18.94
C MET A 399 8.39 14.43 -19.51
N ARG A 400 7.05 14.43 -19.48
CA ARG A 400 6.23 15.57 -19.85
C ARG A 400 5.55 16.19 -18.63
N VAL A 401 5.62 17.51 -18.53
CA VAL A 401 4.93 18.30 -17.52
C VAL A 401 3.81 19.09 -18.15
N LEU A 402 2.60 18.94 -17.62
CA LEU A 402 1.37 19.56 -18.09
C LEU A 402 1.03 20.82 -17.30
N GLY A 403 0.35 21.77 -17.95
CA GLY A 403 -0.22 22.95 -17.27
C GLY A 403 0.71 24.16 -17.23
N THR A 404 1.76 24.17 -18.05
CA THR A 404 2.72 25.29 -18.18
C THR A 404 2.04 26.61 -18.56
N GLN A 405 0.93 26.56 -19.29
CA GLN A 405 0.15 27.72 -19.72
C GLN A 405 -0.67 28.41 -18.59
N PHE A 406 -0.79 27.77 -17.42
CA PHE A 406 -1.64 28.25 -16.31
C PHE A 406 -0.85 28.66 -15.07
N ASN A 407 0.45 28.89 -15.20
CA ASN A 407 1.31 29.25 -14.08
C ASN A 407 2.25 30.40 -14.41
N GLN A 408 3.22 30.65 -13.52
CA GLN A 408 4.14 31.78 -13.60
C GLN A 408 5.12 31.69 -14.78
N PHE A 409 5.22 30.53 -15.42
CA PHE A 409 6.04 30.28 -16.62
C PHE A 409 5.21 30.31 -17.91
N ALA A 410 3.94 30.75 -17.86
CA ALA A 410 3.03 30.72 -19.01
C ALA A 410 3.50 31.53 -20.23
N ASP A 411 4.34 32.54 -20.03
CA ASP A 411 4.93 33.37 -21.08
C ASP A 411 6.43 33.08 -21.29
N THR A 412 6.96 32.04 -20.64
CA THR A 412 8.35 31.60 -20.80
C THR A 412 8.44 30.55 -21.90
N TYR A 413 9.35 30.76 -22.85
CA TYR A 413 9.70 29.74 -23.84
C TYR A 413 11.04 29.11 -23.45
N PHE A 414 10.99 27.83 -23.08
CA PHE A 414 12.20 27.07 -22.75
C PHE A 414 12.81 26.48 -24.02
N ALA A 415 14.05 26.87 -24.34
CA ALA A 415 14.76 26.44 -25.55
C ALA A 415 15.70 25.24 -25.34
N GLY A 416 15.58 24.52 -24.21
CA GLY A 416 16.53 23.48 -23.80
C GLY A 416 17.53 23.96 -22.75
N GLU A 417 17.14 24.90 -21.89
CA GLU A 417 17.97 25.39 -20.78
C GLU A 417 18.13 24.30 -19.72
N LYS A 418 19.33 24.19 -19.14
CA LYS A 418 19.60 23.29 -17.99
C LYS A 418 19.27 24.02 -16.69
N ILE A 419 18.26 23.54 -15.98
CA ILE A 419 17.73 24.20 -14.78
C ILE A 419 17.60 23.20 -13.63
N PRO A 420 17.93 23.59 -12.38
CA PRO A 420 17.60 22.79 -11.21
C PRO A 420 16.09 22.59 -11.07
N ILE A 421 15.67 21.34 -10.86
CA ILE A 421 14.28 20.96 -10.63
C ILE A 421 14.14 20.18 -9.32
N LYS A 422 12.96 20.27 -8.71
CA LYS A 422 12.58 19.49 -7.54
C LYS A 422 11.21 18.85 -7.71
N PHE A 423 11.05 17.64 -7.18
CA PHE A 423 9.81 16.88 -7.24
C PHE A 423 9.04 17.01 -5.92
N GLU A 424 7.79 17.47 -5.96
CA GLU A 424 6.96 17.65 -4.77
C GLU A 424 5.54 17.09 -4.96
N ASN A 425 4.96 16.56 -3.89
CA ASN A 425 3.55 16.19 -3.87
C ASN A 425 2.69 17.43 -3.59
N GLY A 426 1.57 17.57 -4.29
CA GLY A 426 0.62 18.66 -4.04
C GLY A 426 -0.77 18.32 -4.57
N ILE A 427 -1.72 19.23 -4.40
CA ILE A 427 -3.11 19.05 -4.88
C ILE A 427 -3.11 18.92 -6.40
N ASN A 428 -3.87 17.95 -6.93
CA ASN A 428 -4.08 17.80 -8.36
C ASN A 428 -5.04 18.90 -8.87
N PRO A 429 -4.63 19.71 -9.86
CA PRO A 429 -5.43 20.84 -10.35
C PRO A 429 -6.71 20.42 -11.09
N ARG A 430 -6.80 19.17 -11.57
CA ARG A 430 -7.99 18.63 -12.24
C ARG A 430 -8.92 17.89 -11.30
N ASP A 431 -8.42 17.44 -10.15
CA ASP A 431 -9.17 16.70 -9.14
C ASP A 431 -8.63 17.04 -7.74
N PRO A 432 -9.18 18.07 -7.07
CA PRO A 432 -8.63 18.56 -5.80
C PRO A 432 -8.59 17.52 -4.67
N THR A 433 -9.31 16.40 -4.81
CA THR A 433 -9.32 15.32 -3.82
C THR A 433 -8.11 14.38 -3.93
N LYS A 434 -7.30 14.53 -4.98
CA LYS A 434 -6.14 13.68 -5.26
C LYS A 434 -4.83 14.45 -5.17
N THR A 435 -3.78 13.74 -4.78
CA THR A 435 -2.40 14.23 -4.85
C THR A 435 -1.85 14.02 -6.25
N ALA A 436 -1.18 15.03 -6.80
CA ALA A 436 -0.38 14.96 -8.02
C ALA A 436 1.09 15.25 -7.72
N ARG A 437 1.97 14.71 -8.57
CA ARG A 437 3.39 15.04 -8.56
C ARG A 437 3.64 16.31 -9.36
N TRP A 438 4.22 17.31 -8.71
CA TRP A 438 4.61 18.59 -9.27
C TRP A 438 6.10 18.64 -9.54
N VAL A 439 6.47 19.32 -10.63
CA VAL A 439 7.84 19.75 -10.89
C VAL A 439 7.97 21.21 -10.49
N MET A 440 8.97 21.48 -9.66
CA MET A 440 9.31 22.80 -9.16
C MET A 440 10.57 23.31 -9.86
N VAL A 441 10.55 24.56 -10.29
CA VAL A 441 11.67 25.30 -10.88
C VAL A 441 11.82 26.60 -10.10
N ASP A 442 12.99 26.86 -9.52
CA ASP A 442 13.25 28.05 -8.68
C ASP A 442 12.17 28.30 -7.60
N GLY A 443 11.73 27.23 -6.92
CA GLY A 443 10.70 27.30 -5.88
C GLY A 443 9.27 27.52 -6.40
N LYS A 444 9.07 27.55 -7.72
CA LYS A 444 7.78 27.79 -8.38
C LYS A 444 7.28 26.55 -9.10
N LYS A 445 5.96 26.37 -9.15
CA LYS A 445 5.31 25.22 -9.81
C LYS A 445 5.35 25.36 -11.34
N LEU A 446 6.11 24.51 -12.01
CA LEU A 446 6.12 24.40 -13.47
C LEU A 446 4.89 23.65 -14.00
N GLY A 447 4.38 22.67 -13.26
CA GLY A 447 3.21 21.90 -13.64
C GLY A 447 3.17 20.50 -13.04
N THR A 448 2.15 19.74 -13.40
CA THR A 448 1.98 18.33 -12.97
C THR A 448 2.50 17.38 -14.02
N ILE A 449 3.15 16.29 -13.60
CA ILE A 449 3.68 15.28 -14.51
C ILE A 449 2.53 14.55 -15.22
N ASP A 450 2.70 14.30 -16.52
CA ASP A 450 1.78 13.48 -17.30
C ASP A 450 1.72 12.05 -16.72
N ALA A 451 0.52 11.46 -16.63
CA ALA A 451 0.33 10.16 -16.01
C ALA A 451 1.07 9.02 -16.72
N THR A 452 1.46 9.17 -17.99
CA THR A 452 2.24 8.16 -18.72
C THR A 452 3.74 8.44 -18.71
N SER A 453 4.19 9.56 -18.12
CA SER A 453 5.61 9.86 -18.02
C SER A 453 6.23 9.20 -16.80
N PRO A 454 7.41 8.58 -16.91
CA PRO A 454 8.14 8.13 -15.74
C PRO A 454 8.66 9.34 -14.96
N HIS A 455 8.79 9.17 -13.65
CA HIS A 455 9.27 10.25 -12.78
C HIS A 455 9.91 9.72 -11.49
N LEU A 456 10.75 10.57 -10.90
CA LEU A 456 11.34 10.37 -9.57
C LEU A 456 10.30 10.58 -8.46
N LEU A 457 10.64 10.13 -7.24
CA LEU A 457 9.80 10.31 -6.05
C LEU A 457 9.81 11.77 -5.56
N ALA A 458 8.88 12.12 -4.68
CA ALA A 458 8.88 13.46 -4.07
C ALA A 458 10.11 13.57 -3.16
N GLY A 459 10.70 14.75 -3.08
CA GLY A 459 11.96 14.99 -2.39
C GLY A 459 13.19 14.80 -3.27
N TYR A 460 13.10 14.22 -4.46
CA TYR A 460 14.24 14.24 -5.38
C TYR A 460 14.47 15.63 -5.98
N GLU A 461 15.74 15.96 -6.17
CA GLU A 461 16.24 17.11 -6.91
C GLU A 461 17.13 16.62 -8.05
N ALA A 462 17.13 17.34 -9.16
CA ALA A 462 17.99 17.05 -10.30
C ALA A 462 18.26 18.33 -11.09
N VAL A 463 19.22 18.30 -12.00
CA VAL A 463 19.33 19.24 -13.11
C VAL A 463 18.63 18.62 -14.30
N ALA A 464 17.80 19.40 -14.98
CA ALA A 464 17.08 18.94 -16.16
C ALA A 464 17.07 19.98 -17.27
N THR A 465 17.09 19.48 -18.50
CA THR A 465 16.86 20.28 -19.71
C THR A 465 15.36 20.41 -19.92
N ILE A 466 14.84 21.64 -19.98
CA ILE A 466 13.42 21.90 -20.22
C ILE A 466 13.24 22.46 -21.64
N THR A 467 12.31 21.90 -22.40
CA THR A 467 11.99 22.34 -23.77
C THR A 467 10.49 22.57 -23.90
N SER A 468 10.12 23.74 -24.41
CA SER A 468 8.73 24.05 -24.77
C SER A 468 8.45 23.61 -26.20
N PRO A 469 7.38 22.83 -26.45
CA PRO A 469 6.97 22.48 -27.79
C PRO A 469 6.52 23.72 -28.56
N ILE A 470 6.70 23.69 -29.89
CA ILE A 470 6.07 24.66 -30.77
C ILE A 470 4.55 24.44 -30.71
N THR A 471 3.78 25.51 -30.46
CA THR A 471 2.33 25.38 -30.35
C THR A 471 1.70 25.27 -31.73
N THR A 472 0.83 24.28 -31.89
CA THR A 472 0.04 24.04 -33.11
C THR A 472 -1.25 24.86 -33.13
N SER A 473 -1.36 25.84 -32.24
CA SER A 473 -2.57 26.63 -32.04
C SER A 473 -2.23 28.11 -32.03
N VAL A 474 -3.15 28.92 -32.53
CA VAL A 474 -3.02 30.38 -32.62
C VAL A 474 -4.22 31.03 -31.93
N ILE A 475 -3.94 32.06 -31.13
CA ILE A 475 -4.95 32.92 -30.52
C ILE A 475 -5.12 34.14 -31.41
N VAL A 476 -6.37 34.40 -31.78
CA VAL A 476 -6.77 35.58 -32.52
C VAL A 476 -7.50 36.51 -31.58
N SER A 477 -6.94 37.70 -31.34
CA SER A 477 -7.57 38.74 -30.52
C SER A 477 -8.21 39.78 -31.42
N SER A 478 -9.48 40.12 -31.19
CA SER A 478 -10.16 41.14 -31.99
C SER A 478 -9.50 42.52 -31.82
N LEU A 479 -9.33 43.26 -32.93
CA LEU A 479 -8.84 44.64 -32.86
C LEU A 479 -9.81 45.60 -32.16
N LYS A 480 -11.11 45.29 -32.15
CA LYS A 480 -12.14 46.13 -31.50
C LYS A 480 -12.23 45.92 -30.00
N ASN A 481 -11.95 44.69 -29.55
CA ASN A 481 -11.91 44.34 -28.14
C ASN A 481 -10.87 43.21 -27.94
N PRO A 482 -9.68 43.52 -27.38
CA PRO A 482 -8.62 42.54 -27.16
C PRO A 482 -9.00 41.38 -26.23
N ASP A 483 -10.06 41.53 -25.43
CA ASP A 483 -10.56 40.45 -24.56
C ASP A 483 -11.33 39.37 -25.34
N ASN A 484 -11.83 39.72 -26.53
CA ASN A 484 -12.48 38.75 -27.42
C ASN A 484 -11.40 37.94 -28.14
N LYS A 485 -11.13 36.73 -27.62
CA LYS A 485 -10.11 35.82 -28.11
C LYS A 485 -10.72 34.55 -28.68
N LEU A 486 -10.28 34.16 -29.86
CA LEU A 486 -10.61 32.88 -30.48
C LEU A 486 -9.35 32.03 -30.60
N GLN A 487 -9.44 30.77 -30.20
CA GLN A 487 -8.37 29.80 -30.39
C GLN A 487 -8.61 29.01 -31.67
N ILE A 488 -7.58 28.91 -32.49
CA ILE A 488 -7.55 28.13 -33.73
C ILE A 488 -6.52 27.02 -33.53
N ASP A 489 -6.97 25.77 -33.59
CA ASP A 489 -6.19 24.56 -33.38
C ASP A 489 -5.76 23.94 -34.73
N ASN A 490 -4.80 23.01 -34.67
CA ASN A 490 -4.28 22.24 -35.81
C ASN A 490 -3.69 23.11 -36.94
N VAL A 491 -3.08 24.24 -36.62
CA VAL A 491 -2.46 25.13 -37.62
C VAL A 491 -1.32 24.43 -38.38
N ASP A 492 -0.67 23.48 -37.72
CA ASP A 492 0.34 22.54 -38.24
C ASP A 492 -0.17 21.64 -39.37
N LYS A 493 -1.48 21.53 -39.61
CA LYS A 493 -2.03 20.61 -40.64
C LYS A 493 -2.48 21.31 -41.92
N TYR A 494 -2.28 22.62 -42.03
CA TYR A 494 -2.80 23.43 -43.12
C TYR A 494 -1.73 24.36 -43.70
N ALA A 495 -2.15 25.44 -44.39
CA ALA A 495 -1.28 26.26 -45.23
C ALA A 495 -0.18 27.03 -44.47
N PHE A 496 -0.19 26.99 -43.14
CA PHE A 496 0.71 27.77 -42.28
C PHE A 496 1.49 26.90 -41.27
N GLU A 497 1.74 25.63 -41.61
CA GLU A 497 2.29 24.61 -40.71
C GLU A 497 3.56 25.00 -39.95
N SER A 498 4.42 25.85 -40.54
CA SER A 498 5.69 26.29 -39.93
C SER A 498 5.74 27.76 -39.54
N ARG A 499 4.63 28.50 -39.66
CA ARG A 499 4.62 29.95 -39.41
C ARG A 499 4.45 30.26 -37.92
N GLN A 500 5.34 31.10 -37.39
CA GLN A 500 5.23 31.68 -36.05
C GLN A 500 4.58 33.06 -36.13
N TRP A 501 3.51 33.26 -35.37
CA TRP A 501 2.71 34.48 -35.30
C TRP A 501 3.09 35.27 -34.06
N GLN A 502 3.66 36.46 -34.24
CA GLN A 502 4.15 37.32 -33.15
C GLN A 502 3.28 38.56 -32.89
N GLY A 503 2.02 38.55 -33.32
CA GLY A 503 1.13 39.71 -33.22
C GLY A 503 0.82 40.37 -34.57
N GLU A 504 0.92 39.61 -35.65
CA GLU A 504 0.57 40.07 -36.99
C GLU A 504 -0.94 40.27 -37.11
N GLN A 505 -1.37 41.28 -37.86
CA GLN A 505 -2.79 41.52 -38.12
C GLN A 505 -3.22 40.80 -39.40
N ALA A 506 -4.33 40.08 -39.36
CA ALA A 506 -4.92 39.51 -40.55
C ALA A 506 -6.45 39.59 -40.52
N ASN A 507 -7.03 39.50 -41.72
CA ASN A 507 -8.47 39.37 -41.89
C ASN A 507 -8.85 37.89 -41.88
N ILE A 508 -9.60 37.47 -40.86
CA ILE A 508 -9.98 36.07 -40.68
C ILE A 508 -11.41 35.87 -41.13
N THR A 509 -11.62 34.88 -42.01
CA THR A 509 -12.94 34.46 -42.45
C THR A 509 -13.25 33.06 -41.93
N LEU A 510 -14.42 32.88 -41.33
CA LEU A 510 -14.87 31.60 -40.78
C LEU A 510 -15.77 30.86 -41.78
N VAL A 511 -15.51 29.57 -41.94
CA VAL A 511 -16.25 28.70 -42.86
C VAL A 511 -16.61 27.41 -42.16
N VAL A 512 -17.89 27.10 -42.08
CA VAL A 512 -18.40 25.81 -41.61
C VAL A 512 -18.27 24.79 -42.74
N GLY A 513 -17.52 23.73 -42.49
CA GLY A 513 -17.32 22.63 -43.43
C GLY A 513 -17.64 21.30 -42.76
N GLN A 514 -18.09 20.33 -43.57
CA GLN A 514 -18.40 18.99 -43.09
C GLN A 514 -17.52 17.98 -43.84
N ILE A 515 -16.47 17.49 -43.18
CA ILE A 515 -15.52 16.53 -43.78
C ILE A 515 -16.14 15.13 -43.87
N ASN A 516 -17.09 14.80 -42.99
CA ASN A 516 -17.80 13.52 -42.97
C ASN A 516 -19.28 13.73 -42.57
N PRO A 517 -20.25 13.20 -43.33
CA PRO A 517 -21.68 13.34 -43.02
C PRO A 517 -22.09 12.82 -41.63
N ARG A 518 -21.33 11.85 -41.08
CA ARG A 518 -21.58 11.26 -39.75
C ARG A 518 -20.92 12.01 -38.60
N LYS A 519 -20.15 13.07 -38.87
CA LYS A 519 -19.51 13.92 -37.85
C LYS A 519 -20.15 15.30 -37.84
N THR A 520 -20.15 15.94 -36.67
CA THR A 520 -20.59 17.33 -36.50
C THR A 520 -19.80 18.27 -37.43
N PRO A 521 -20.45 19.30 -37.99
CA PRO A 521 -19.76 20.30 -38.79
C PRO A 521 -18.62 20.96 -38.03
N THR A 522 -17.51 21.23 -38.72
CA THR A 522 -16.31 21.84 -38.17
C THR A 522 -16.19 23.27 -38.69
N VAL A 523 -15.83 24.22 -37.83
CA VAL A 523 -15.59 25.60 -38.22
C VAL A 523 -14.11 25.79 -38.53
N PHE A 524 -13.80 26.19 -39.76
CA PHE A 524 -12.45 26.51 -40.21
C PHE A 524 -12.22 28.01 -40.22
N ALA A 525 -11.02 28.43 -39.86
CA ALA A 525 -10.56 29.81 -40.03
C ALA A 525 -9.70 29.92 -41.30
N LYS A 526 -9.88 30.98 -42.07
CA LYS A 526 -9.13 31.26 -43.30
C LYS A 526 -8.49 32.64 -43.30
N ILE A 527 -7.30 32.74 -43.89
CA ILE A 527 -6.60 33.98 -44.25
C ILE A 527 -6.34 33.91 -45.76
N ASP A 528 -6.69 34.95 -46.50
CA ASP A 528 -6.46 35.04 -47.96
C ASP A 528 -6.90 33.77 -48.73
N ASN A 529 -8.07 33.25 -48.37
CA ASN A 529 -8.68 32.01 -48.89
C ASN A 529 -7.95 30.69 -48.56
N GLN A 530 -6.82 30.73 -47.87
CA GLN A 530 -6.10 29.56 -47.35
C GLN A 530 -6.58 29.21 -45.94
N VAL A 531 -6.63 27.91 -45.62
CA VAL A 531 -7.05 27.44 -44.28
C VAL A 531 -5.91 27.67 -43.29
N LEU A 532 -6.21 28.42 -42.23
CA LEU A 532 -5.33 28.60 -41.08
C LEU A 532 -5.43 27.42 -40.12
N GLY A 533 -6.65 26.95 -39.83
CA GLY A 533 -6.88 25.86 -38.90
C GLY A 533 -8.35 25.66 -38.55
N VAL A 534 -8.60 24.89 -37.49
CA VAL A 534 -9.93 24.59 -36.97
C VAL A 534 -10.21 25.45 -35.74
N VAL A 535 -11.32 26.17 -35.70
CA VAL A 535 -11.70 26.97 -34.53
C VAL A 535 -12.06 26.03 -33.36
N ASN A 536 -11.46 26.27 -32.20
CA ASN A 536 -11.69 25.47 -31.00
C ASN A 536 -13.16 25.49 -30.61
N LYS A 537 -13.70 24.37 -30.11
CA LYS A 537 -15.12 24.23 -29.74
C LYS A 537 -15.61 25.34 -28.80
N LYS A 538 -14.84 25.69 -27.76
CA LYS A 538 -15.24 26.77 -26.83
C LYS A 538 -15.31 28.13 -27.52
N SER A 539 -14.39 28.38 -28.45
CA SER A 539 -14.39 29.61 -29.25
C SER A 539 -15.53 29.65 -30.26
N VAL A 540 -15.93 28.50 -30.82
CA VAL A 540 -17.15 28.38 -31.63
C VAL A 540 -18.38 28.67 -30.79
N ASP A 541 -18.54 28.03 -29.62
CA ASP A 541 -19.70 28.23 -28.74
C ASP A 541 -19.83 29.70 -28.32
N PHE A 542 -18.73 30.32 -27.86
CA PHE A 542 -18.67 31.74 -27.52
C PHE A 542 -19.06 32.65 -28.69
N LEU A 543 -18.53 32.40 -29.88
CA LEU A 543 -18.78 33.25 -31.04
C LEU A 543 -20.21 33.06 -31.56
N GLN A 544 -20.72 31.83 -31.53
CA GLN A 544 -22.09 31.50 -31.93
C GLN A 544 -23.10 32.25 -31.05
N GLU A 545 -22.91 32.26 -29.74
CA GLU A 545 -23.73 33.02 -28.78
C GLU A 545 -23.74 34.51 -29.15
N LYS A 546 -22.55 35.12 -29.27
CA LYS A 546 -22.41 36.56 -29.58
C LYS A 546 -22.95 36.96 -30.94
N LEU A 547 -22.83 36.10 -31.95
CA LEU A 547 -23.37 36.38 -33.28
C LEU A 547 -24.90 36.23 -33.32
N THR A 548 -25.45 35.29 -32.55
CA THR A 548 -26.91 35.11 -32.43
C THR A 548 -27.55 36.34 -31.80
N ASP A 549 -26.93 36.94 -30.77
CA ASP A 549 -27.40 38.17 -30.11
C ASP A 549 -27.55 39.36 -31.09
N VAL A 550 -26.80 39.37 -32.19
CA VAL A 550 -26.82 40.42 -33.21
C VAL A 550 -27.39 39.94 -34.55
N GLY A 551 -28.06 38.78 -34.58
CA GLY A 551 -28.74 38.24 -35.76
C GLY A 551 -27.81 37.83 -36.91
N LYS A 552 -26.56 37.45 -36.63
CA LYS A 552 -25.56 37.04 -37.63
C LYS A 552 -25.24 35.55 -37.56
N SER A 553 -24.83 34.98 -38.70
CA SER A 553 -24.35 33.59 -38.80
C SER A 553 -22.82 33.54 -38.71
N ILE A 554 -22.28 32.43 -38.19
CA ILE A 554 -20.85 32.14 -38.17
C ILE A 554 -20.30 31.81 -39.57
N GLN A 555 -21.15 31.32 -40.47
CA GLN A 555 -20.77 30.99 -41.84
C GLN A 555 -20.44 32.28 -42.62
N GLY A 556 -19.21 32.37 -43.13
CA GLY A 556 -18.74 33.53 -43.87
C GLY A 556 -18.51 34.76 -43.00
N PHE A 557 -18.52 34.63 -41.67
CA PHE A 557 -18.23 35.74 -40.78
C PHE A 557 -16.75 36.13 -40.91
N THR A 558 -16.49 37.42 -41.12
CA THR A 558 -15.16 37.97 -41.34
C THR A 558 -14.85 39.04 -40.32
N PHE A 559 -13.67 39.00 -39.73
CA PHE A 559 -13.21 39.98 -38.75
C PHE A 559 -11.70 40.17 -38.80
N TYR A 560 -11.26 41.37 -38.44
CA TYR A 560 -9.84 41.67 -38.25
C TYR A 560 -9.40 41.34 -36.83
N GLY A 561 -8.26 40.67 -36.73
CA GLY A 561 -7.65 40.32 -35.45
C GLY A 561 -6.14 40.25 -35.52
N THR A 562 -5.54 40.32 -34.33
CA THR A 562 -4.12 40.11 -34.11
C THR A 562 -3.89 38.63 -33.80
N LEU A 563 -3.01 37.99 -34.56
CA LEU A 563 -2.65 36.57 -34.41
C LEU A 563 -1.38 36.44 -33.58
N LYS A 564 -1.45 35.62 -32.54
CA LYS A 564 -0.31 35.23 -31.73
C LYS A 564 -0.38 33.74 -31.46
N ASN A 565 0.75 33.03 -31.50
CA ASN A 565 0.78 31.64 -31.07
C ASN A 565 0.17 31.47 -29.67
N ALA A 566 -0.59 30.38 -29.49
CA ALA A 566 -1.06 29.99 -28.18
C ALA A 566 0.13 29.64 -27.28
N ARG A 567 -0.08 29.74 -25.96
CA ARG A 567 0.92 29.35 -24.96
C ARG A 567 1.10 27.84 -24.96
N ALA A 568 2.33 27.36 -24.77
CA ALA A 568 2.62 25.93 -24.70
C ALA A 568 1.89 25.30 -23.51
N SER A 569 1.14 24.23 -23.77
CA SER A 569 0.33 23.58 -22.74
C SER A 569 1.08 22.54 -21.90
N TYR A 570 2.29 22.22 -22.32
CA TYR A 570 3.21 21.32 -21.65
C TYR A 570 4.66 21.74 -21.91
N ALA A 571 5.58 21.19 -21.13
CA ALA A 571 7.01 21.19 -21.42
C ALA A 571 7.55 19.76 -21.34
N ASP A 572 8.51 19.45 -22.20
CA ASP A 572 9.26 18.19 -22.14
C ASP A 572 10.52 18.43 -21.31
N ILE A 573 10.84 17.46 -20.45
CA ILE A 573 11.94 17.52 -19.50
C ILE A 573 12.84 16.31 -19.71
N VAL A 574 14.15 16.55 -19.75
CA VAL A 574 15.18 15.51 -19.77
C VAL A 574 16.09 15.69 -18.55
N ILE A 575 16.01 14.76 -17.60
CA ILE A 575 16.87 14.74 -16.41
C ILE A 575 18.30 14.36 -16.79
N ASP A 576 19.28 15.05 -16.22
CA ASP A 576 20.67 14.58 -16.17
C ASP A 576 20.81 13.51 -15.06
N PRO A 577 21.05 12.23 -15.40
CA PRO A 577 21.18 11.14 -14.43
C PRO A 577 22.17 11.41 -13.31
N ASN A 578 23.29 12.05 -13.62
CA ASN A 578 24.40 12.25 -12.68
C ASN A 578 24.12 13.36 -11.67
N SER A 579 23.07 14.15 -11.91
CA SER A 579 22.65 15.24 -11.03
C SER A 579 21.58 14.83 -10.02
N VAL A 580 21.02 13.63 -10.17
CA VAL A 580 19.92 13.16 -9.32
C VAL A 580 20.43 12.95 -7.92
N LYS A 581 19.80 13.68 -6.99
CA LYS A 581 20.00 13.53 -5.56
C LYS A 581 18.64 13.45 -4.91
N PHE A 582 18.49 12.53 -3.97
CA PHE A 582 17.41 12.71 -3.01
C PHE A 582 17.79 13.95 -2.21
N ALA A 583 16.91 14.95 -2.12
CA ALA A 583 17.05 15.97 -1.10
C ALA A 583 16.97 15.20 0.21
N LYS A 584 18.15 14.80 0.73
CA LYS A 584 18.28 14.45 2.12
C LYS A 584 17.54 15.58 2.84
N SER A 585 16.50 15.23 3.59
CA SER A 585 16.03 16.13 4.63
C SER A 585 17.29 16.67 5.28
N ASN A 586 17.43 18.00 5.41
CA ASN A 586 18.53 18.66 6.10
C ASN A 586 19.08 17.71 7.16
N LYS A 587 20.39 17.37 7.10
CA LYS A 587 21.06 16.38 7.98
C LYS A 587 20.21 16.17 9.22
N ASN A 588 19.67 14.97 9.45
CA ASN A 588 18.84 14.76 10.63
C ASN A 588 19.71 15.09 11.84
N VAL A 589 19.53 16.29 12.39
CA VAL A 589 20.29 16.87 13.48
C VAL A 589 19.36 16.88 14.67
N CYS A 590 19.77 16.21 15.74
CA CYS A 590 19.14 16.32 17.05
C CYS A 590 19.87 17.43 17.82
N THR A 591 19.15 18.47 18.23
CA THR A 591 19.70 19.53 19.07
C THR A 591 19.43 19.24 20.54
N VAL A 592 20.49 19.21 21.33
CA VAL A 592 20.44 19.00 22.78
C VAL A 592 20.93 20.26 23.47
N LEU A 593 20.01 20.99 24.12
CA LEU A 593 20.38 22.11 24.96
C LEU A 593 20.74 21.57 26.35
N PHE A 594 21.84 22.00 26.94
CA PHE A 594 22.19 21.66 28.31
C PHE A 594 22.50 22.87 29.17
N PHE A 595 22.22 22.75 30.47
CA PHE A 595 22.57 23.77 31.46
C PHE A 595 23.06 23.16 32.77
N GLU A 596 24.06 23.82 33.35
CA GLU A 596 24.67 23.47 34.62
C GLU A 596 24.59 24.64 35.60
N THR A 597 24.68 24.30 36.90
CA THR A 597 24.68 25.24 38.02
C THR A 597 25.61 24.68 39.09
N PRO A 598 26.33 25.54 39.84
CA PRO A 598 27.10 25.08 40.99
C PRO A 598 26.20 24.36 42.00
N VAL A 599 26.69 23.24 42.54
CA VAL A 599 26.01 22.48 43.61
C VAL A 599 26.91 22.37 44.83
N ASP A 600 26.34 21.95 45.96
CA ASP A 600 27.13 21.69 47.17
C ASP A 600 28.25 20.67 46.87
N SER A 601 29.44 20.92 47.40
CA SER A 601 30.62 20.06 47.25
C SER A 601 30.35 18.60 47.64
N ALA A 602 29.45 18.36 48.61
CA ALA A 602 29.03 17.01 48.99
C ALA A 602 28.22 16.26 47.91
N LEU A 603 27.58 17.00 46.98
CA LEU A 603 26.73 16.47 45.91
C LEU A 603 27.36 16.58 44.51
N GLN A 604 28.50 17.29 44.40
CA GLN A 604 29.18 17.61 43.14
C GLN A 604 29.48 16.35 42.31
N GLN A 605 30.19 15.37 42.89
CA GLN A 605 30.62 14.16 42.17
C GLN A 605 29.44 13.35 41.61
N LYS A 606 28.37 13.21 42.39
CA LYS A 606 27.17 12.49 41.95
C LYS A 606 26.42 13.25 40.87
N THR A 607 26.36 14.57 40.99
CA THR A 607 25.69 15.45 40.01
C THR A 607 26.41 15.42 38.67
N GLU A 608 27.73 15.50 38.65
CA GLU A 608 28.57 15.35 37.45
C GLU A 608 28.35 13.98 36.78
N GLN A 609 28.32 12.91 37.57
CA GLN A 609 28.03 11.57 37.05
C GLN A 609 26.64 11.48 36.40
N VAL A 610 25.61 12.08 37.01
CA VAL A 610 24.26 12.09 36.43
C VAL A 610 24.22 12.91 35.14
N MET A 611 24.87 14.08 35.11
CA MET A 611 24.96 14.90 33.90
C MET A 611 25.64 14.17 32.75
N SER A 612 26.75 13.49 33.01
CA SER A 612 27.45 12.67 32.01
C SER A 612 26.55 11.55 31.45
N ASN A 613 25.78 10.88 32.31
CA ASN A 613 24.81 9.87 31.88
C ASN A 613 23.67 10.46 31.05
N MET A 614 23.21 11.68 31.36
CA MET A 614 22.16 12.36 30.58
C MET A 614 22.64 12.73 29.18
N LEU A 615 23.87 13.25 29.06
CA LEU A 615 24.52 13.54 27.77
C LEU A 615 24.67 12.26 26.93
N LYS A 616 25.19 11.20 27.53
CA LYS A 616 25.32 9.89 26.87
C LYS A 616 23.98 9.37 26.37
N ARG A 617 22.94 9.41 27.22
CA ARG A 617 21.61 8.94 26.84
C ARG A 617 21.02 9.74 25.69
N ALA A 618 21.31 11.03 25.60
CA ALA A 618 20.86 11.87 24.48
C ALA A 618 21.47 11.41 23.15
N VAL A 619 22.77 11.08 23.12
CA VAL A 619 23.44 10.52 21.94
C VAL A 619 22.86 9.16 21.56
N GLU A 620 22.74 8.24 22.52
CA GLU A 620 22.14 6.92 22.27
C GLU A 620 20.72 7.04 21.70
N ARG A 621 19.92 7.97 22.25
CA ARG A 621 18.56 8.21 21.78
C ARG A 621 18.53 8.76 20.35
N ALA A 622 19.47 9.63 20.00
CA ALA A 622 19.59 10.13 18.64
C ALA A 622 19.96 9.00 17.66
N VAL A 623 20.86 8.09 18.05
CA VAL A 623 21.18 6.89 17.26
C VAL A 623 19.96 5.97 17.09
N GLU A 624 19.21 5.69 18.16
CA GLU A 624 17.97 4.88 18.12
C GLU A 624 16.92 5.45 17.15
N LEU A 625 16.89 6.77 17.01
CA LEU A 625 15.94 7.48 16.15
C LEU A 625 16.48 7.75 14.73
N GLY A 626 17.69 7.26 14.41
CA GLY A 626 18.28 7.36 13.08
C GLY A 626 18.81 8.75 12.72
N TYR A 627 19.25 9.54 13.70
CA TYR A 627 19.88 10.83 13.46
C TYR A 627 21.32 10.67 12.94
N GLU A 628 21.75 11.57 12.05
CA GLU A 628 23.12 11.60 11.51
C GLU A 628 24.03 12.50 12.35
N THR A 629 23.48 13.47 13.10
CA THR A 629 24.25 14.41 13.92
C THR A 629 23.52 14.74 15.23
N VAL A 630 24.27 14.91 16.31
CA VAL A 630 23.81 15.49 17.58
C VAL A 630 24.58 16.78 17.83
N GLN A 631 23.87 17.88 18.06
CA GLN A 631 24.45 19.19 18.37
C GLN A 631 24.15 19.57 19.81
N PHE A 632 25.21 19.74 20.60
CA PHE A 632 25.12 20.21 21.98
C PHE A 632 25.31 21.72 22.06
N VAL A 633 24.39 22.39 22.76
CA VAL A 633 24.42 23.84 23.03
C VAL A 633 24.44 24.06 24.54
N ASP A 634 25.38 24.86 25.01
CA ASP A 634 25.42 25.27 26.42
C ASP A 634 24.59 26.55 26.64
N ILE A 635 23.64 26.50 27.57
CA ILE A 635 22.85 27.67 28.02
C ILE A 635 23.04 27.94 29.52
N SER A 636 24.13 27.45 30.11
CA SER A 636 24.49 27.68 31.51
C SER A 636 24.73 29.16 31.80
N THR A 637 24.34 29.62 32.99
CA THR A 637 24.52 31.02 33.43
C THR A 637 25.99 31.41 33.62
N ASN A 638 26.90 30.44 33.67
CA ASN A 638 28.35 30.63 33.71
C ASN A 638 29.05 29.49 32.92
N PRO A 639 29.29 29.66 31.61
CA PRO A 639 29.79 28.59 30.73
C PRO A 639 31.15 28.03 31.14
N ASP A 640 31.98 28.82 31.84
CA ASP A 640 33.31 28.41 32.32
C ASP A 640 33.28 27.24 33.32
N ASN A 641 32.12 26.95 33.93
CA ASN A 641 31.93 25.82 34.83
C ASN A 641 31.55 24.51 34.10
N SER A 642 31.28 24.54 32.79
CA SER A 642 30.83 23.38 32.00
C SER A 642 31.94 22.41 31.57
N LEU A 643 33.16 22.59 32.08
CA LEU A 643 34.37 21.84 31.69
C LEU A 643 34.21 20.32 31.75
N VAL A 644 33.40 19.81 32.68
CA VAL A 644 33.15 18.36 32.84
C VAL A 644 32.21 17.81 31.75
N SER A 645 31.16 18.58 31.41
CA SER A 645 30.22 18.22 30.34
C SER A 645 30.86 18.32 28.96
N LEU A 646 31.72 19.31 28.73
CA LEU A 646 32.53 19.42 27.50
C LEU A 646 33.43 18.20 27.32
N GLY A 647 34.18 17.81 28.36
CA GLY A 647 35.02 16.60 28.31
C GLY A 647 34.21 15.31 28.06
N THR A 648 32.98 15.25 28.56
CA THR A 648 32.07 14.12 28.27
C THR A 648 31.63 14.12 26.80
N ILE A 649 31.26 15.28 26.24
CA ILE A 649 30.83 15.39 24.84
C ILE A 649 31.97 15.02 23.87
N GLU A 650 33.19 15.48 24.15
CA GLU A 650 34.38 15.12 23.36
C GLU A 650 34.65 13.62 23.40
N THR A 651 34.48 12.98 24.56
CA THR A 651 34.61 11.53 24.71
C THR A 651 33.54 10.79 23.89
N LEU A 652 32.28 11.24 23.96
CA LEU A 652 31.18 10.66 23.19
C LEU A 652 31.39 10.79 21.67
N ALA A 653 31.96 11.90 21.21
CA ALA A 653 32.33 12.09 19.80
C ALA A 653 33.42 11.10 19.34
N ALA A 654 34.36 10.74 20.22
CA ALA A 654 35.38 9.74 19.91
C ALA A 654 34.84 8.30 19.94
N GLU A 655 33.91 7.98 20.85
CA GLU A 655 33.33 6.65 21.03
C GLU A 655 32.31 6.28 19.95
N HIS A 656 31.49 7.23 19.51
CA HIS A 656 30.37 6.98 18.59
C HIS A 656 30.69 7.31 17.13
N LYS A 657 31.42 6.43 16.43
CA LYS A 657 31.79 6.62 15.01
C LYS A 657 30.62 6.56 14.01
N ASN A 658 29.45 6.11 14.46
CA ASN A 658 28.25 5.92 13.65
C ASN A 658 27.31 7.15 13.63
N ILE A 659 27.62 8.21 14.39
CA ILE A 659 26.86 9.47 14.42
C ILE A 659 27.84 10.62 14.63
N ASN A 660 27.61 11.78 14.00
CA ASN A 660 28.45 12.96 14.26
C ASN A 660 28.01 13.63 15.57
N VAL A 661 28.94 13.90 16.49
CA VAL A 661 28.63 14.60 17.75
C VAL A 661 29.39 15.92 17.76
N ASP A 662 28.65 17.02 17.70
CA ASP A 662 29.20 18.37 17.62
C ASP A 662 28.84 19.18 18.87
N PHE A 663 29.78 19.95 19.40
CA PHE A 663 29.51 21.03 20.34
C PHE A 663 29.52 22.36 19.61
N ILE A 664 28.41 23.11 19.66
CA ILE A 664 28.23 24.34 18.87
C ILE A 664 28.44 25.63 19.66
N GLY A 665 28.84 25.53 20.93
CA GLY A 665 29.15 26.68 21.78
C GLY A 665 28.03 27.03 22.76
N SER A 666 28.18 28.18 23.41
CA SER A 666 27.17 28.75 24.29
C SER A 666 26.22 29.69 23.54
N ALA A 667 24.94 29.72 23.94
CA ALA A 667 23.92 30.57 23.35
C ALA A 667 23.06 31.25 24.44
N SER A 668 22.39 32.35 24.08
CA SER A 668 21.31 32.88 24.94
C SER A 668 20.13 31.89 24.96
N VAL A 669 19.26 31.98 25.97
CA VAL A 669 18.07 31.11 26.05
C VAL A 669 17.18 31.33 24.83
N GLU A 670 17.02 32.57 24.39
CA GLU A 670 16.22 32.94 23.22
C GLU A 670 16.79 32.39 21.91
N ASP A 671 18.12 32.51 21.71
CA ASP A 671 18.78 31.99 20.51
C ASP A 671 18.76 30.45 20.47
N ALA A 672 18.94 29.82 21.64
CA ALA A 672 18.91 28.38 21.79
C ALA A 672 17.55 27.77 21.43
N ILE A 673 16.44 28.42 21.78
CA ILE A 673 15.09 28.01 21.38
C ILE A 673 14.96 28.00 19.84
N GLY A 674 15.53 28.99 19.16
CA GLY A 674 15.51 29.08 17.69
C GLY A 674 16.29 27.97 16.97
N LEU A 675 17.17 27.27 17.68
CA LEU A 675 17.93 26.12 17.17
C LEU A 675 17.13 24.82 17.23
N MET A 676 16.12 24.73 18.11
CA MET A 676 15.28 23.54 18.26
C MET A 676 14.21 23.47 17.16
N LYS A 677 14.30 22.46 16.31
CA LYS A 677 13.47 22.31 15.09
C LYS A 677 12.88 20.91 14.92
N GLN A 678 13.39 19.91 15.65
CA GLN A 678 13.00 18.51 15.50
C GLN A 678 12.17 18.01 16.68
N PRO A 679 11.26 17.04 16.46
CA PRO A 679 10.44 16.46 17.53
C PRO A 679 11.21 15.74 18.65
N SER A 680 12.49 15.42 18.43
CA SER A 680 13.35 14.76 19.43
C SER A 680 14.32 15.70 20.13
N ASP A 681 14.31 16.99 19.80
CA ASP A 681 15.14 17.97 20.47
C ASP A 681 14.73 18.05 21.94
N ILE A 682 15.72 18.15 22.82
CA ILE A 682 15.50 18.05 24.27
C ILE A 682 16.42 19.00 25.02
N VAL A 683 15.93 19.45 26.16
CA VAL A 683 16.72 20.20 27.13
C VAL A 683 17.04 19.30 28.32
N ILE A 684 18.32 19.25 28.70
CA ILE A 684 18.81 18.54 29.87
C ILE A 684 19.54 19.48 30.83
N GLY A 685 19.59 19.19 32.12
CA GLY A 685 20.38 20.04 33.02
C GLY A 685 20.16 19.79 34.51
N ILE A 686 20.70 20.70 35.33
CA ILE A 686 20.61 20.64 36.80
C ILE A 686 19.60 21.68 37.30
N LYS A 687 18.57 21.24 38.02
CA LYS A 687 17.58 22.14 38.64
C LYS A 687 18.11 22.72 39.94
N SER A 688 18.19 24.05 40.00
CA SER A 688 18.53 24.84 41.19
C SER A 688 17.67 26.09 41.25
N ALA A 689 17.84 26.90 42.31
CA ALA A 689 17.20 28.21 42.40
C ALA A 689 17.61 29.15 41.24
N GLN A 690 18.79 28.94 40.63
CA GLN A 690 19.29 29.77 39.53
C GLN A 690 18.74 29.34 38.16
N THR A 691 18.36 28.07 38.01
CA THR A 691 17.90 27.51 36.72
C THR A 691 16.39 27.29 36.67
N ILE A 692 15.66 27.44 37.79
CA ILE A 692 14.23 27.15 37.85
C ILE A 692 13.40 28.08 36.94
N GLU A 693 13.72 29.37 36.88
CA GLU A 693 13.02 30.32 36.01
C GLU A 693 13.24 30.00 34.53
N MET A 694 14.46 29.57 34.17
CA MET A 694 14.79 29.11 32.82
C MET A 694 14.05 27.82 32.46
N ILE A 695 13.99 26.85 33.37
CA ILE A 695 13.24 25.60 33.20
C ILE A 695 11.74 25.89 33.00
N ASP A 696 11.18 26.76 33.84
CA ASP A 696 9.77 27.13 33.77
C ASP A 696 9.46 27.87 32.46
N PHE A 697 10.33 28.78 32.03
CA PHE A 697 10.24 29.47 30.75
C PHE A 697 10.27 28.50 29.56
N LEU A 698 11.29 27.65 29.46
CA LEU A 698 11.42 26.66 28.37
C LEU A 698 10.23 25.69 28.35
N ALA A 699 9.76 25.25 29.53
CA ALA A 699 8.60 24.38 29.63
C ALA A 699 7.31 25.07 29.16
N SER A 700 7.16 26.38 29.42
CA SER A 700 6.00 27.18 28.97
C SER A 700 5.95 27.32 27.44
N GLN A 701 7.10 27.23 26.77
CA GLN A 701 7.21 27.19 25.31
C GLN A 701 6.93 25.79 24.73
N GLY A 702 6.49 24.84 25.56
CA GLY A 702 6.16 23.47 25.15
C GLY A 702 7.38 22.57 24.91
N ILE A 703 8.58 23.00 25.30
CA ILE A 703 9.82 22.28 25.06
C ILE A 703 9.96 21.11 26.04
N ALA A 704 10.45 19.96 25.55
CA ALA A 704 10.75 18.77 26.32
C ALA A 704 11.98 18.98 27.24
N ILE A 705 11.80 18.74 28.55
CA ILE A 705 12.85 18.97 29.56
C ILE A 705 13.01 17.75 30.47
N ALA A 706 14.26 17.37 30.71
CA ALA A 706 14.66 16.52 31.83
C ALA A 706 15.73 17.22 32.67
N ALA A 707 15.40 17.63 33.90
CA ALA A 707 16.35 18.26 34.81
C ALA A 707 16.56 17.42 36.07
N TYR A 708 17.81 17.18 36.47
CA TYR A 708 18.15 16.48 37.70
C TYR A 708 18.02 17.39 38.92
N ILE A 709 17.50 16.89 40.03
CA ILE A 709 17.33 17.61 41.30
C ILE A 709 18.30 17.02 42.33
N PRO A 710 19.48 17.63 42.57
CA PRO A 710 20.51 17.05 43.41
C PRO A 710 20.06 16.72 44.84
N GLN A 711 19.22 17.57 45.45
CA GLN A 711 18.81 17.43 46.85
C GLN A 711 17.85 16.25 47.08
N SER A 712 17.05 15.89 46.07
CA SER A 712 16.06 14.82 46.18
C SER A 712 16.43 13.58 45.36
N GLU A 713 17.57 13.62 44.67
CA GLU A 713 18.02 12.60 43.70
C GLU A 713 16.96 12.25 42.63
N GLY A 714 16.06 13.19 42.36
CA GLY A 714 14.91 13.03 41.47
C GLY A 714 15.12 13.72 40.12
N PHE A 715 14.15 13.56 39.22
CA PHE A 715 14.13 14.29 37.95
C PHE A 715 12.84 15.12 37.82
N ASP A 716 12.98 16.39 37.47
CA ASP A 716 11.90 17.21 36.92
C ASP A 716 11.77 16.88 35.43
N ARG A 717 10.62 16.36 35.02
CA ARG A 717 10.34 15.97 33.63
C ARG A 717 9.12 16.71 33.15
N ARG A 718 9.27 17.52 32.10
CA ARG A 718 8.20 18.34 31.54
C ARG A 718 8.13 18.16 30.03
N ASN A 719 6.91 18.12 29.50
CA ASN A 719 6.62 17.94 28.07
C ASN A 719 7.32 16.71 27.42
N LEU A 720 7.78 15.76 28.24
CA LEU A 720 8.31 14.48 27.79
C LEU A 720 7.18 13.46 27.72
N SER A 721 7.12 12.69 26.63
CA SER A 721 6.28 11.49 26.58
C SER A 721 6.60 10.56 27.74
N MET A 722 5.59 9.94 28.36
CA MET A 722 5.79 9.06 29.52
C MET A 722 6.84 7.97 29.21
N PRO A 723 7.80 7.72 30.12
CA PRO A 723 8.89 6.78 29.86
C PRO A 723 8.36 5.34 29.66
N LYS A 724 8.59 4.76 28.47
CA LYS A 724 8.59 3.30 28.30
C LYS A 724 9.77 2.77 29.13
N LYS A 725 9.52 1.90 30.12
CA LYS A 725 10.58 1.38 31.00
C LYS A 725 11.48 0.41 30.25
N THR A 726 12.76 0.76 30.17
CA THR A 726 13.88 -0.10 29.76
C THR A 726 14.15 -1.13 30.88
N VAL A 727 13.65 -2.36 30.73
CA VAL A 727 14.19 -3.52 31.45
C VAL A 727 14.32 -4.64 30.44
N GLU A 728 15.47 -4.70 29.75
CA GLU A 728 16.15 -5.90 29.26
C GLU A 728 17.22 -5.52 28.21
N VAL A 729 18.32 -4.91 28.66
CA VAL A 729 19.60 -4.94 27.93
C VAL A 729 20.73 -5.50 28.82
N ALA A 730 20.52 -5.59 30.14
CA ALA A 730 21.55 -6.05 31.07
C ALA A 730 21.68 -7.59 31.22
N LYS A 731 21.03 -8.42 30.38
CA LYS A 731 21.14 -9.89 30.47
C LYS A 731 21.66 -10.61 29.22
N SER A 732 21.90 -9.94 28.09
CA SER A 732 22.45 -10.60 26.90
C SER A 732 23.97 -10.76 26.94
N ASN A 733 24.70 -9.92 27.69
CA ASN A 733 26.18 -9.93 27.67
C ASN A 733 26.82 -10.91 28.68
N ALA A 734 26.03 -11.75 29.35
CA ALA A 734 26.55 -12.75 30.30
C ALA A 734 26.31 -14.21 29.86
N ARG A 735 26.01 -14.45 28.58
CA ARG A 735 25.75 -15.81 28.07
C ARG A 735 26.55 -16.24 26.84
N GLU A 736 27.57 -15.46 26.44
CA GLU A 736 28.54 -15.86 25.42
C GLU A 736 29.86 -16.43 25.99
N GLU A 737 29.95 -16.65 27.31
CA GLU A 737 30.97 -17.52 27.90
C GLU A 737 30.30 -18.60 28.78
N ARG A 738 29.71 -19.61 28.12
CA ARG A 738 29.63 -21.01 28.58
C ARG A 738 29.00 -21.93 27.55
#